data_AF-A0A0R2FH46-F1
#
_entry.id   AF-A0A0R2FH46-F1
#
_cell.length_a   1.000
_cell.length_b   1.000
_cell.length_c   1.000
_cell.angle_alpha   90.00
_cell.angle_beta   90.00
_cell.angle_gamma   90.00
#
_symmetry.space_group_name_H-M   'P 1'
#
loop_
_entity.id
_entity.type
_entity.pdbx_description
1 polymer ?
#
loop_
_entity_poly.entity_id
_entity_poly.type
_entity_poly.pdbx_seq_one_letter_code
_entity_poly.pdbx_strand_id
1 'polypeptide(L)'
;MAVVITGLMSFTMVARAQSYTQPFQNQTTTLMGKSVQANMYFVKMGYWRLKTATLNLNFQLSQLSDRQTSDVTVTLNGVAVASFRPQATTGLQTKQLNIPTRLIAGTNNLQVRGQLLNQVDKQRVTVAPTPANWLTIDQRSNVNFEYDIAPAESKINSFYEHFTGTDTIVDQQAVMAIPDQPSQAELTASLYALAGQSRLITTEDEQLPVVQLTDSKVKRAHYQMLIARYHRLPKVVRERIDVKKMQGGALIQTLKLEGHQLLVVTAKTDQLLIKAAKFVANQELMRETSQAAKRVTGGTPTYTSTLQYDGSYQLTPTDDQLTGTDHQEKAYFVSLPTDRTNANGSTIHLKFRYSKNLNFKQSLVTIKVNGQPIGSRRLSVARADNDELTVKLPPNKSLSNAFTIQVGFDLMLPGQDNDRAVSQTPWATVLSGSQAFIKSQPNRDLLFDNYPSTFIKNRTFNHVVVVAPQTMAPADFATLTNLFNLMGNFVQQNTGTIQVYRHQPSRAVLKTSSVIAFGTPAQNNLIKQLNSQLYFQFNRQFTGFRSNEKLSLESRYAQNVGTAQLIRSPYNAQRALLVVTASKPTDVYRASTQINLQRNVQQYRDADAILVDRDNHHFSYRFKKNKALRQTMPVPRLIQTHSQLLLFLAAGLGCFVILGGAVILILRKNGFLKREAKHDAR
;
A
#
# COMPACT_ATOMS: atom_id res chain seq x y z
N MET A 1 -27.40 72.35 -9.13
CA MET A 1 -27.68 71.22 -10.03
C MET A 1 -26.40 70.39 -10.14
N ALA A 2 -26.33 69.26 -9.44
CA ALA A 2 -25.20 68.35 -9.56
C ALA A 2 -25.77 66.94 -9.74
N VAL A 3 -25.54 66.38 -10.93
CA VAL A 3 -26.00 65.08 -11.37
C VAL A 3 -25.16 64.00 -10.69
N VAL A 4 -25.82 63.09 -9.99
CA VAL A 4 -25.22 61.86 -9.46
C VAL A 4 -25.20 60.83 -10.58
N ILE A 5 -24.01 60.42 -11.02
CA ILE A 5 -23.83 59.27 -11.92
C ILE A 5 -23.48 58.05 -11.08
N THR A 6 -24.43 57.12 -11.02
CA THR A 6 -24.31 55.82 -10.36
C THR A 6 -23.61 54.84 -11.31
N GLY A 7 -22.34 54.52 -11.05
CA GLY A 7 -21.61 53.46 -11.77
C GLY A 7 -21.75 52.12 -11.06
N LEU A 8 -22.60 51.23 -11.59
CA LEU A 8 -22.63 49.81 -11.22
C LEU A 8 -21.36 49.12 -11.76
N MET A 9 -20.36 48.90 -10.90
CA MET A 9 -19.30 47.93 -11.18
C MET A 9 -19.84 46.52 -10.91
N SER A 10 -20.17 45.80 -11.97
CA SER A 10 -20.39 44.36 -11.93
C SER A 10 -19.04 43.67 -11.77
N PHE A 11 -18.72 43.21 -10.57
CA PHE A 11 -17.60 42.27 -10.36
C PHE A 11 -18.00 40.91 -10.94
N THR A 12 -17.61 40.62 -12.18
CA THR A 12 -17.53 39.25 -12.66
C THR A 12 -16.41 38.55 -11.88
N MET A 13 -16.78 37.76 -10.90
CA MET A 13 -15.89 36.86 -10.18
C MET A 13 -15.36 35.83 -11.19
N VAL A 14 -14.19 36.09 -11.79
CA VAL A 14 -13.51 35.11 -12.63
C VAL A 14 -13.20 33.92 -11.73
N ALA A 15 -13.82 32.77 -12.00
CA ALA A 15 -13.54 31.53 -11.28
C ALA A 15 -12.04 31.25 -11.37
N ARG A 16 -11.35 31.34 -10.23
CA ARG A 16 -9.92 31.07 -10.14
C ARG A 16 -9.70 29.60 -10.55
N ALA A 17 -8.85 29.37 -11.55
CA ALA A 17 -8.47 28.03 -11.95
C ALA A 17 -7.94 27.27 -10.73
N GLN A 18 -8.37 26.02 -10.55
CA GLN A 18 -7.83 25.17 -9.50
C GLN A 18 -6.46 24.68 -9.92
N SER A 19 -5.60 24.41 -8.92
CA SER A 19 -4.27 23.87 -9.16
C SER A 19 -3.96 22.71 -8.24
N TYR A 20 -3.31 21.68 -8.77
CA TYR A 20 -2.86 20.52 -8.01
C TYR A 20 -1.41 20.18 -8.37
N THR A 21 -0.55 20.04 -7.36
CA THR A 21 0.83 19.59 -7.54
C THR A 21 0.95 18.12 -7.17
N GLN A 22 1.30 17.29 -8.14
CA GLN A 22 1.54 15.87 -7.95
C GLN A 22 3.06 15.59 -7.85
N PRO A 23 3.57 15.17 -6.69
CA PRO A 23 4.94 14.69 -6.57
C PRO A 23 5.11 13.34 -7.30
N PHE A 24 6.33 13.08 -7.80
CA PHE A 24 6.68 11.75 -8.28
C PHE A 24 6.97 10.81 -7.11
N GLN A 25 6.67 9.52 -7.28
CA GLN A 25 6.93 8.48 -6.28
C GLN A 25 8.42 8.07 -6.22
N ASN A 26 9.26 8.63 -7.09
CA ASN A 26 10.68 8.33 -7.17
C ASN A 26 11.47 9.01 -6.03
N GLN A 27 12.35 8.26 -5.38
CA GLN A 27 13.36 8.84 -4.48
C GLN A 27 14.48 9.52 -5.27
N THR A 28 15.26 10.37 -4.61
CA THR A 28 16.44 10.99 -5.20
C THR A 28 17.37 9.92 -5.77
N THR A 29 17.66 10.00 -7.06
CA THR A 29 18.39 8.97 -7.81
C THR A 29 19.52 9.59 -8.62
N THR A 30 20.73 9.04 -8.49
CA THR A 30 21.90 9.42 -9.30
C THR A 30 22.12 8.43 -10.45
N LEU A 31 22.18 8.95 -11.66
CA LEU A 31 22.46 8.23 -12.89
C LEU A 31 23.90 8.55 -13.33
N MET A 32 24.69 7.56 -13.72
CA MET A 32 26.10 7.73 -14.09
C MET A 32 26.36 7.29 -15.53
N GLY A 33 27.33 7.92 -16.17
CA GLY A 33 27.74 7.67 -17.56
C GLY A 33 27.41 8.82 -18.50
N LYS A 34 27.70 8.62 -19.79
CA LYS A 34 27.47 9.62 -20.85
C LYS A 34 26.03 9.68 -21.31
N SER A 35 25.30 8.58 -21.22
CA SER A 35 23.90 8.51 -21.57
C SER A 35 23.16 8.02 -20.33
N VAL A 36 22.30 8.88 -19.79
CA VAL A 36 21.54 8.62 -18.57
C VAL A 36 20.06 8.67 -18.88
N GLN A 37 19.26 7.82 -18.22
CA GLN A 37 17.82 7.79 -18.41
C GLN A 37 17.10 7.49 -17.08
N ALA A 38 15.97 8.17 -16.85
CA ALA A 38 15.05 7.86 -15.76
C ALA A 38 13.59 7.99 -16.20
N ASN A 39 12.72 7.19 -15.60
CA ASN A 39 11.27 7.23 -15.81
C ASN A 39 10.58 7.67 -14.50
N MET A 40 9.54 8.50 -14.63
CA MET A 40 8.70 9.03 -13.56
C MET A 40 7.24 8.97 -14.01
N TYR A 41 6.31 8.72 -13.09
CA TYR A 41 4.90 8.49 -13.43
C TYR A 41 3.97 9.45 -12.71
N PHE A 42 2.90 9.88 -13.39
CA PHE A 42 1.86 10.73 -12.83
C PHE A 42 0.48 10.41 -13.43
N VAL A 43 -0.60 10.85 -12.77
CA VAL A 43 -1.98 10.56 -13.19
C VAL A 43 -2.80 11.84 -13.38
N LYS A 44 -3.73 11.82 -14.32
CA LYS A 44 -4.70 12.90 -14.56
C LYS A 44 -6.09 12.42 -14.20
N MET A 45 -6.82 13.17 -13.38
CA MET A 45 -8.22 12.84 -13.11
C MET A 45 -9.08 13.08 -14.36
N GLY A 46 -10.00 12.15 -14.66
CA GLY A 46 -10.78 12.17 -15.91
C GLY A 46 -11.63 13.43 -16.09
N TYR A 47 -12.19 13.94 -14.98
CA TYR A 47 -13.03 15.14 -14.95
C TYR A 47 -12.25 16.47 -14.96
N TRP A 48 -10.91 16.44 -14.96
CA TRP A 48 -10.12 17.66 -15.11
C TRP A 48 -10.10 18.14 -16.56
N ARG A 49 -10.60 19.35 -16.78
CA ARG A 49 -10.39 20.12 -18.01
C ARG A 49 -9.10 20.90 -17.86
N LEU A 50 -7.99 20.30 -18.29
CA LEU A 50 -6.65 20.89 -18.15
C LEU A 50 -6.55 22.20 -18.93
N LYS A 51 -6.14 23.26 -18.25
CA LYS A 51 -5.67 24.52 -18.83
C LYS A 51 -4.18 24.43 -19.12
N THR A 52 -3.40 24.08 -18.09
CA THR A 52 -1.94 23.95 -18.18
C THR A 52 -1.47 22.73 -17.37
N ALA A 53 -0.30 22.23 -17.74
CA ALA A 53 0.43 21.23 -16.98
C ALA A 53 1.91 21.56 -17.07
N THR A 54 2.60 21.58 -15.94
CA THR A 54 3.97 22.09 -15.85
C THR A 54 4.82 21.13 -15.05
N LEU A 55 5.87 20.58 -15.66
CA LEU A 55 6.90 19.82 -14.99
C LEU A 55 7.85 20.77 -14.27
N ASN A 56 8.06 20.56 -12.97
CA ASN A 56 9.15 21.14 -12.20
C ASN A 56 10.21 20.05 -11.99
N LEU A 57 11.23 20.02 -12.83
CA LEU A 57 12.32 19.03 -12.75
C LEU A 57 13.45 19.59 -11.87
N ASN A 58 13.69 18.95 -10.73
CA ASN A 58 14.78 19.27 -9.81
C ASN A 58 15.93 18.28 -10.04
N PHE A 59 17.11 18.77 -10.42
CA PHE A 59 18.23 17.93 -10.83
C PHE A 59 19.58 18.56 -10.52
N GLN A 60 20.64 17.74 -10.50
CA GLN A 60 22.02 18.18 -10.32
C GLN A 60 22.94 17.39 -11.24
N LEU A 61 23.97 18.05 -11.78
CA LEU A 61 24.99 17.40 -12.61
C LEU A 61 26.34 17.37 -11.89
N SER A 62 27.20 16.47 -12.38
CA SER A 62 28.62 16.48 -12.06
C SER A 62 29.26 17.86 -12.28
N GLN A 63 30.22 18.17 -11.41
CA GLN A 63 31.07 19.34 -11.51
C GLN A 63 31.99 19.28 -12.75
N LEU A 64 32.24 18.08 -13.27
CA LEU A 64 33.15 17.85 -14.40
C LEU A 64 32.46 17.85 -15.78
N SER A 65 31.12 17.86 -15.80
CA SER A 65 30.36 17.87 -17.04
C SER A 65 30.46 19.23 -17.74
N ASP A 66 30.71 19.19 -19.05
CA ASP A 66 30.59 20.34 -19.95
C ASP A 66 29.12 20.68 -20.14
N ARG A 67 28.72 21.79 -19.55
CA ARG A 67 27.34 22.26 -19.54
C ARG A 67 26.95 23.00 -20.83
N GLN A 68 27.91 23.28 -21.71
CA GLN A 68 27.65 23.85 -23.03
C GLN A 68 27.33 22.79 -24.07
N THR A 69 27.77 21.54 -23.84
CA THR A 69 27.60 20.42 -24.79
C THR A 69 26.76 19.27 -24.23
N SER A 70 26.43 19.28 -22.94
CA SER A 70 25.50 18.31 -22.34
C SER A 70 24.04 18.74 -22.53
N ASP A 71 23.19 17.82 -22.98
CA ASP A 71 21.77 18.08 -23.24
C ASP A 71 20.87 17.13 -22.43
N VAL A 72 19.74 17.65 -21.96
CA VAL A 72 18.69 16.87 -21.29
C VAL A 72 17.42 16.94 -22.12
N THR A 73 16.84 15.79 -22.44
CA THR A 73 15.58 15.65 -23.18
C THR A 73 14.52 15.02 -22.29
N VAL A 74 13.34 15.62 -22.28
CA VAL A 74 12.15 15.12 -21.59
C VAL A 74 11.16 14.62 -22.63
N THR A 75 10.68 13.38 -22.44
CA THR A 75 9.60 12.79 -23.24
C THR A 75 8.42 12.44 -22.35
N LEU A 76 7.22 12.52 -22.91
CA LEU A 76 5.97 12.12 -22.26
C LEU A 76 5.29 11.06 -23.12
N ASN A 77 5.00 9.90 -22.55
CA ASN A 77 4.33 8.80 -23.23
C ASN A 77 5.03 8.43 -24.56
N GLY A 78 6.36 8.53 -24.59
CA GLY A 78 7.20 8.28 -25.77
C GLY A 78 7.36 9.45 -26.74
N VAL A 79 6.66 10.57 -26.54
CA VAL A 79 6.74 11.76 -27.40
C VAL A 79 7.67 12.80 -26.77
N ALA A 80 8.65 13.31 -27.53
CA ALA A 80 9.55 14.36 -27.04
C ALA A 80 8.78 15.67 -26.75
N VAL A 81 8.99 16.23 -25.56
CA VAL A 81 8.32 17.46 -25.09
C VAL A 81 9.29 18.64 -25.10
N ALA A 82 10.51 18.45 -24.61
CA ALA A 82 11.52 19.50 -24.56
C ALA A 82 12.94 18.92 -24.52
N SER A 83 13.88 19.67 -25.07
CA SER A 83 15.31 19.46 -24.87
C SER A 83 15.94 20.77 -24.40
N PHE A 84 16.85 20.69 -23.44
CA PHE A 84 17.51 21.88 -22.89
C PHE A 84 18.92 21.56 -22.41
N ARG A 85 19.76 22.59 -22.38
CA ARG A 85 21.08 22.55 -21.76
C ARG A 85 21.00 22.96 -20.28
N PRO A 86 21.62 22.21 -19.36
CA PRO A 86 21.73 22.61 -17.96
C PRO A 86 22.41 23.98 -17.79
N GLN A 87 22.07 24.69 -16.71
CA GLN A 87 22.72 25.96 -16.40
C GLN A 87 24.15 25.73 -15.90
N ALA A 88 25.03 26.71 -16.10
CA ALA A 88 26.43 26.68 -15.69
C ALA A 88 26.67 26.82 -14.17
N THR A 89 25.76 26.34 -13.31
CA THR A 89 25.85 26.45 -11.84
C THR A 89 26.14 25.10 -11.17
N THR A 90 26.89 25.13 -10.06
CA THR A 90 27.07 23.96 -9.19
C THR A 90 25.90 23.82 -8.23
N GLY A 91 25.51 22.58 -7.91
CA GLY A 91 24.39 22.30 -6.99
C GLY A 91 23.06 22.04 -7.69
N LEU A 92 21.98 22.06 -6.91
CA LEU A 92 20.63 21.75 -7.38
C LEU A 92 20.11 22.84 -8.32
N GLN A 93 19.58 22.41 -9.45
CA GLN A 93 18.92 23.24 -10.45
C GLN A 93 17.46 22.82 -10.60
N THR A 94 16.61 23.77 -10.99
CA THR A 94 15.20 23.50 -11.32
C THR A 94 14.93 23.96 -12.75
N LYS A 95 14.42 23.04 -13.58
CA LYS A 95 13.89 23.37 -14.91
C LYS A 95 12.39 23.23 -14.91
N GLN A 96 11.71 24.33 -15.19
CA GLN A 96 10.27 24.34 -15.41
C GLN A 96 9.95 24.15 -16.89
N LEU A 97 9.05 23.22 -17.23
CA LEU A 97 8.67 22.88 -18.61
C LEU A 97 7.15 22.75 -18.73
N ASN A 98 6.56 23.44 -19.72
CA ASN A 98 5.16 23.25 -20.05
C ASN A 98 4.97 21.92 -20.79
N ILE A 99 4.08 21.08 -20.27
CA ILE A 99 3.68 19.83 -20.88
C ILE A 99 2.46 20.10 -21.79
N PRO A 100 2.52 19.74 -23.09
CA PRO A 100 1.36 19.84 -23.97
C PRO A 100 0.21 18.98 -23.44
N THR A 101 -0.91 19.60 -23.07
CA THR A 101 -2.06 18.91 -22.45
C THR A 101 -2.64 17.80 -23.34
N ARG A 102 -2.54 17.94 -24.67
CA ARG A 102 -2.95 16.91 -25.65
C ARG A 102 -2.19 15.58 -25.54
N LEU A 103 -1.02 15.56 -24.92
CA LEU A 103 -0.20 14.36 -24.72
C LEU A 103 -0.48 13.66 -23.38
N ILE A 104 -1.27 14.30 -22.50
CA ILE A 104 -1.56 13.80 -21.16
C ILE A 104 -2.77 12.86 -21.21
N ALA A 105 -2.54 11.59 -20.90
CA ALA A 105 -3.55 10.56 -20.70
C ALA A 105 -3.93 10.43 -19.21
N GLY A 106 -4.77 9.44 -18.87
CA GLY A 106 -5.13 9.16 -17.47
C GLY A 106 -3.94 8.72 -16.61
N THR A 107 -3.03 7.93 -17.18
CA THR A 107 -1.74 7.55 -16.57
C THR A 107 -0.63 7.89 -17.55
N ASN A 108 0.46 8.46 -17.05
CA ASN A 108 1.51 9.03 -17.88
C ASN A 108 2.89 8.55 -17.44
N ASN A 109 3.75 8.25 -18.42
CA ASN A 109 5.17 8.02 -18.21
C ASN A 109 5.97 9.22 -18.73
N LEU A 110 6.69 9.89 -17.83
CA LEU A 110 7.61 10.97 -18.13
C LEU A 110 9.04 10.45 -18.03
N GLN A 111 9.78 10.55 -19.13
CA GLN A 111 11.15 10.05 -19.21
C GLN A 111 12.13 11.20 -19.42
N VAL A 112 13.16 11.24 -18.58
CA VAL A 112 14.28 12.19 -18.67
C VAL A 112 15.49 11.44 -19.21
N ARG A 113 16.04 11.90 -20.32
CA ARG A 113 17.28 11.40 -20.95
C ARG A 113 18.34 12.49 -20.91
N GLY A 114 19.57 12.16 -20.53
CA GLY A 114 20.68 13.09 -20.55
C GLY A 114 21.84 12.56 -21.37
N GLN A 115 22.45 13.43 -22.18
CA GLN A 115 23.76 13.21 -22.77
C GLN A 115 24.76 14.08 -22.00
N LEU A 116 25.65 13.45 -21.22
CA LEU A 116 26.60 14.09 -20.32
C LEU A 116 28.02 13.97 -20.86
N LEU A 117 28.55 15.08 -21.35
CA LEU A 117 29.90 15.17 -21.92
C LEU A 117 30.82 15.92 -20.97
N ASN A 118 32.12 15.62 -21.01
CA ASN A 118 33.15 16.37 -20.26
C ASN A 118 33.99 17.17 -21.23
N GLN A 119 34.46 18.33 -20.78
CA GLN A 119 35.39 19.15 -21.54
C GLN A 119 36.81 18.73 -21.19
N VAL A 120 37.62 18.39 -22.20
CA VAL A 120 39.07 18.23 -22.06
C VAL A 120 39.73 19.02 -23.20
N ASP A 121 40.14 20.25 -22.90
CA ASP A 121 40.76 21.25 -23.79
C ASP A 121 39.97 21.74 -25.02
N LYS A 122 40.34 22.96 -25.48
CA LYS A 122 39.62 23.80 -26.48
C LYS A 122 39.42 23.17 -27.86
N GLN A 123 39.92 21.97 -28.14
CA GLN A 123 39.88 21.39 -29.49
C GLN A 123 39.49 19.91 -29.58
N ARG A 124 39.34 19.14 -28.48
CA ARG A 124 38.89 17.74 -28.56
C ARG A 124 38.08 17.28 -27.34
N VAL A 125 36.76 17.20 -27.50
CA VAL A 125 35.91 16.44 -26.56
C VAL A 125 36.26 14.96 -26.74
N THR A 126 37.16 14.42 -25.91
CA THR A 126 37.48 12.98 -25.96
C THR A 126 36.64 12.24 -24.93
N VAL A 127 35.88 11.30 -25.46
CA VAL A 127 34.68 10.70 -24.88
C VAL A 127 35.12 9.44 -24.14
N ALA A 128 35.82 9.55 -23.00
CA ALA A 128 36.04 8.40 -22.11
C ALA A 128 34.82 8.23 -21.19
N PRO A 129 34.13 7.07 -21.16
CA PRO A 129 33.03 6.84 -20.22
C PRO A 129 33.58 6.81 -18.80
N THR A 130 33.35 7.88 -18.05
CA THR A 130 33.76 7.98 -16.65
C THR A 130 32.53 7.99 -15.75
N PRO A 131 32.57 7.29 -14.59
CA PRO A 131 31.56 7.43 -13.54
C PRO A 131 31.45 8.86 -13.01
N ALA A 132 32.44 9.70 -13.30
CA ALA A 132 32.41 11.11 -12.95
C ALA A 132 31.38 11.91 -13.76
N ASN A 133 30.74 11.34 -14.78
CA ASN A 133 29.60 11.94 -15.48
C ASN A 133 28.35 11.44 -14.81
N TRP A 134 27.61 12.33 -14.16
CA TRP A 134 26.39 11.92 -13.48
C TRP A 134 25.33 13.01 -13.48
N LEU A 135 24.07 12.58 -13.45
CA LEU A 135 22.85 13.36 -13.30
C LEU A 135 22.06 12.80 -12.13
N THR A 136 21.85 13.59 -11.10
CA THR A 136 20.95 13.28 -9.99
C THR A 136 19.59 13.94 -10.27
N ILE A 137 18.51 13.18 -10.17
CA ILE A 137 17.14 13.71 -10.13
C ILE A 137 16.68 13.69 -8.68
N ASP A 138 16.24 14.83 -8.18
CA ASP A 138 15.80 15.03 -6.79
C ASP A 138 14.31 14.67 -6.65
N GLN A 139 13.98 14.04 -5.51
CA GLN A 139 12.61 13.61 -5.16
C GLN A 139 11.58 14.75 -5.14
N ARG A 140 12.00 16.03 -5.04
CA ARG A 140 11.10 17.20 -5.10
C ARG A 140 10.56 17.48 -6.49
N SER A 141 11.01 16.77 -7.53
CA SER A 141 10.46 16.89 -8.88
C SER A 141 8.96 16.54 -8.89
N ASN A 142 8.16 17.32 -9.62
CA ASN A 142 6.69 17.21 -9.60
C ASN A 142 6.04 17.73 -10.89
N VAL A 143 4.75 17.43 -11.08
CA VAL A 143 3.90 18.05 -12.11
C VAL A 143 2.85 18.91 -11.43
N ASN A 144 2.77 20.18 -11.81
CA ASN A 144 1.67 21.06 -11.43
C ASN A 144 0.62 21.11 -12.54
N PHE A 145 -0.65 20.93 -12.19
CA PHE A 145 -1.79 21.08 -13.09
C PHE A 145 -2.55 22.35 -12.76
N GLU A 146 -3.04 23.04 -13.78
CA GLU A 146 -4.13 24.01 -13.64
C GLU A 146 -5.31 23.53 -14.46
N TYR A 147 -6.50 23.52 -13.87
CA TYR A 147 -7.67 22.92 -14.49
C TYR A 147 -8.98 23.53 -13.99
N ASP A 148 -10.02 23.26 -14.75
CA ASP A 148 -11.40 23.38 -14.29
C ASP A 148 -11.99 21.99 -14.03
N ILE A 149 -12.84 21.88 -13.01
CA ILE A 149 -13.58 20.65 -12.72
C ILE A 149 -14.82 20.59 -13.63
N ALA A 150 -14.94 19.52 -14.42
CA ALA A 150 -16.21 19.19 -15.05
C ALA A 150 -17.23 18.81 -13.95
N PRO A 151 -18.49 19.31 -14.00
CA PRO A 151 -19.45 19.00 -12.95
C PRO A 151 -19.81 17.51 -12.96
N ALA A 152 -19.96 16.91 -11.77
CA ALA A 152 -20.43 15.55 -11.65
C ALA A 152 -21.85 15.39 -12.21
N GLU A 153 -22.03 14.40 -13.09
CA GLU A 153 -23.33 13.98 -13.60
C GLU A 153 -24.13 13.27 -12.50
N SER A 154 -25.46 13.19 -12.66
CA SER A 154 -26.33 12.41 -11.77
C SER A 154 -26.22 10.91 -12.03
N LYS A 155 -25.01 10.36 -11.93
CA LYS A 155 -24.67 8.94 -12.16
C LYS A 155 -23.71 8.45 -11.08
N ILE A 156 -23.85 7.19 -10.68
CA ILE A 156 -23.02 6.58 -9.62
C ILE A 156 -21.53 6.59 -10.00
N ASN A 157 -21.19 6.25 -11.25
CA ASN A 157 -19.80 6.30 -11.72
C ASN A 157 -19.21 7.72 -11.73
N SER A 158 -19.97 8.72 -12.15
CA SER A 158 -19.54 10.12 -12.14
C SER A 158 -19.32 10.63 -10.72
N PHE A 159 -20.24 10.34 -9.78
CA PHE A 159 -20.03 10.64 -8.36
C PHE A 159 -18.76 9.98 -7.84
N TYR A 160 -18.55 8.69 -8.14
CA TYR A 160 -17.42 7.91 -7.66
C TYR A 160 -16.07 8.47 -8.11
N GLU A 161 -15.97 8.85 -9.39
CA GLU A 161 -14.76 9.46 -9.93
C GLU A 161 -14.37 10.75 -9.19
N HIS A 162 -15.34 11.62 -8.93
CA HIS A 162 -15.06 12.88 -8.20
C HIS A 162 -14.81 12.64 -6.71
N PHE A 163 -15.62 11.77 -6.06
CA PHE A 163 -15.50 11.48 -4.64
C PHE A 163 -14.14 10.88 -4.25
N THR A 164 -13.53 10.08 -5.14
CA THR A 164 -12.21 9.47 -4.93
C THR A 164 -11.05 10.25 -5.56
N GLY A 165 -11.36 11.42 -6.12
CA GLY A 165 -10.41 12.32 -6.76
C GLY A 165 -9.32 12.85 -5.83
N THR A 166 -8.07 12.88 -6.28
CA THR A 166 -6.95 13.34 -5.45
C THR A 166 -7.09 14.80 -5.01
N ASP A 167 -7.60 15.67 -5.87
CA ASP A 167 -7.94 17.06 -5.54
C ASP A 167 -9.06 17.13 -4.51
N THR A 168 -10.12 16.34 -4.71
CA THR A 168 -11.27 16.31 -3.81
C THR A 168 -10.89 15.85 -2.41
N ILE A 169 -9.98 14.87 -2.29
CA ILE A 169 -9.45 14.43 -1.00
C ILE A 169 -8.56 15.51 -0.35
N VAL A 170 -7.60 16.07 -1.10
CA VAL A 170 -6.67 17.08 -0.57
C VAL A 170 -7.39 18.36 -0.12
N ASP A 171 -8.38 18.81 -0.89
CA ASP A 171 -9.18 20.00 -0.58
C ASP A 171 -10.28 19.74 0.46
N GLN A 172 -10.30 18.55 1.06
CA GLN A 172 -11.25 18.11 2.08
C GLN A 172 -12.73 18.25 1.62
N GLN A 173 -12.98 18.01 0.33
CA GLN A 173 -14.28 18.11 -0.32
C GLN A 173 -15.07 16.79 -0.33
N ALA A 174 -14.49 15.69 0.16
CA ALA A 174 -15.16 14.40 0.30
C ALA A 174 -15.31 13.96 1.75
N VAL A 175 -16.47 13.37 2.08
CA VAL A 175 -16.74 12.81 3.41
C VAL A 175 -17.65 11.59 3.37
N MET A 176 -17.39 10.62 4.24
CA MET A 176 -18.33 9.55 4.56
C MET A 176 -19.10 9.91 5.83
N ALA A 177 -20.42 10.01 5.74
CA ALA A 177 -21.29 10.36 6.86
C ALA A 177 -22.16 9.18 7.27
N ILE A 178 -22.20 8.88 8.56
CA ILE A 178 -22.95 7.75 9.13
C ILE A 178 -23.72 8.22 10.37
N PRO A 179 -24.79 7.53 10.80
CA PRO A 179 -25.60 7.98 11.92
C PRO A 179 -24.78 8.25 13.17
N ASP A 180 -25.12 9.30 13.91
CA ASP A 180 -24.36 9.79 15.07
C ASP A 180 -24.13 8.71 16.12
N GLN A 181 -25.08 7.77 16.26
CA GLN A 181 -24.98 6.55 17.05
C GLN A 181 -25.24 5.32 16.16
N PRO A 182 -24.23 4.87 15.40
CA PRO A 182 -24.42 3.87 14.36
C PRO A 182 -24.58 2.48 14.95
N SER A 183 -25.42 1.65 14.33
CA SER A 183 -25.50 0.22 14.65
C SER A 183 -24.21 -0.51 14.30
N GLN A 184 -24.04 -1.73 14.82
CA GLN A 184 -22.94 -2.62 14.43
C GLN A 184 -22.90 -2.85 12.91
N ALA A 185 -24.06 -3.02 12.28
CA ALA A 185 -24.17 -3.20 10.84
C ALA A 185 -23.80 -1.94 10.05
N GLU A 186 -24.19 -0.75 10.51
CA GLU A 186 -23.80 0.52 9.87
C GLU A 186 -22.31 0.76 9.96
N LEU A 187 -21.69 0.52 11.12
CA LEU A 187 -20.23 0.59 11.27
C LEU A 187 -19.54 -0.44 10.35
N THR A 188 -20.01 -1.69 10.35
CA THR A 188 -19.45 -2.76 9.49
C THR A 188 -19.56 -2.42 8.01
N ALA A 189 -20.73 -1.95 7.55
CA ALA A 189 -20.95 -1.49 6.19
C ALA A 189 -20.00 -0.35 5.82
N SER A 190 -19.86 0.63 6.72
CA SER A 190 -18.98 1.78 6.51
C SER A 190 -17.51 1.39 6.41
N LEU A 191 -17.06 0.38 7.16
CA LEU A 191 -15.69 -0.13 7.03
C LEU A 191 -15.44 -0.85 5.70
N TYR A 192 -16.41 -1.60 5.17
CA TYR A 192 -16.27 -2.17 3.83
C TYR A 192 -16.18 -1.07 2.77
N ALA A 193 -17.08 -0.07 2.84
CA ALA A 193 -17.09 1.04 1.91
C ALA A 193 -15.76 1.83 2.00
N LEU A 194 -15.36 2.27 3.19
CA LEU A 194 -14.12 3.00 3.43
C LEU A 194 -12.90 2.25 2.89
N ALA A 195 -12.78 0.95 3.16
CA ALA A 195 -11.67 0.15 2.66
C ALA A 195 -11.61 0.13 1.12
N GLY A 196 -12.77 0.04 0.45
CA GLY A 196 -12.84 0.05 -1.00
C GLY A 196 -12.57 1.42 -1.64
N GLN A 197 -12.89 2.52 -0.94
CA GLN A 197 -12.60 3.89 -1.39
C GLN A 197 -11.13 4.25 -1.17
N SER A 198 -10.61 4.04 0.04
CA SER A 198 -9.24 4.41 0.44
C SER A 198 -8.16 3.75 -0.42
N ARG A 199 -8.41 2.54 -0.95
CA ARG A 199 -7.53 1.90 -1.95
C ARG A 199 -7.19 2.79 -3.16
N LEU A 200 -8.06 3.72 -3.54
CA LEU A 200 -7.84 4.62 -4.68
C LEU A 200 -7.24 5.97 -4.29
N ILE A 201 -7.18 6.25 -2.99
CA ILE A 201 -6.67 7.50 -2.47
C ILE A 201 -5.14 7.36 -2.40
N THR A 202 -4.47 7.98 -3.37
CA THR A 202 -3.00 7.93 -3.50
C THR A 202 -2.30 9.08 -2.76
N THR A 203 -3.04 9.89 -2.01
CA THR A 203 -2.49 11.03 -1.25
C THR A 203 -1.74 10.52 -0.02
N GLU A 204 -0.58 11.11 0.27
CA GLU A 204 0.27 10.69 1.39
C GLU A 204 -0.07 11.40 2.72
N ASP A 205 -0.79 12.52 2.65
CA ASP A 205 -1.08 13.40 3.78
C ASP A 205 -2.53 13.34 4.24
N GLU A 206 -3.46 13.23 3.29
CA GLU A 206 -4.89 13.36 3.52
C GLU A 206 -5.62 12.02 3.37
N GLN A 207 -6.72 11.88 4.10
CA GLN A 207 -7.52 10.65 4.18
C GLN A 207 -8.99 10.96 3.95
N LEU A 208 -9.79 9.96 3.58
CA LEU A 208 -11.24 10.10 3.52
C LEU A 208 -11.83 10.04 4.94
N PRO A 209 -12.39 11.14 5.48
CA PRO A 209 -12.93 11.15 6.82
C PRO A 209 -14.26 10.38 6.91
N VAL A 210 -14.41 9.58 7.97
CA VAL A 210 -15.70 9.05 8.41
C VAL A 210 -16.17 9.88 9.60
N VAL A 211 -17.38 10.42 9.52
CA VAL A 211 -17.92 11.35 10.53
C VAL A 211 -19.40 11.07 10.84
N GLN A 212 -19.89 11.74 11.88
CA GLN A 212 -21.30 11.79 12.24
C GLN A 212 -22.11 12.59 11.20
N LEU A 213 -23.40 12.27 11.02
CA LEU A 213 -24.28 13.01 10.11
C LEU A 213 -24.40 14.49 10.49
N THR A 214 -24.26 14.80 11.78
CA THR A 214 -24.33 16.17 12.31
C THR A 214 -23.00 16.93 12.26
N ASP A 215 -21.91 16.31 11.82
CA ASP A 215 -20.58 16.94 11.79
C ASP A 215 -20.54 18.12 10.81
N SER A 216 -19.86 19.19 11.21
CA SER A 216 -19.62 20.37 10.38
C SER A 216 -18.95 20.06 9.04
N LYS A 217 -18.13 19.00 8.96
CA LYS A 217 -17.49 18.54 7.72
C LYS A 217 -18.51 18.09 6.68
N VAL A 218 -19.64 17.53 7.11
CA VAL A 218 -20.74 17.16 6.19
C VAL A 218 -21.27 18.40 5.49
N LYS A 219 -21.47 19.50 6.21
CA LYS A 219 -21.97 20.76 5.63
C LYS A 219 -20.98 21.45 4.70
N ARG A 220 -19.68 21.17 4.82
CA ARG A 220 -18.63 21.81 4.02
C ARG A 220 -18.27 21.00 2.77
N ALA A 221 -18.28 19.68 2.87
CA ALA A 221 -17.85 18.79 1.80
C ALA A 221 -18.84 18.82 0.63
N HIS A 222 -18.34 19.08 -0.58
CA HIS A 222 -19.15 19.05 -1.79
C HIS A 222 -19.65 17.63 -2.12
N TYR A 223 -18.83 16.59 -1.88
CA TYR A 223 -19.17 15.20 -2.13
C TYR A 223 -19.35 14.41 -0.83
N GLN A 224 -20.50 13.76 -0.67
CA GLN A 224 -20.88 13.08 0.56
C GLN A 224 -21.35 11.66 0.28
N MET A 225 -20.79 10.67 0.96
CA MET A 225 -21.30 9.30 0.94
C MET A 225 -22.02 9.00 2.25
N LEU A 226 -23.34 8.83 2.20
CA LEU A 226 -24.18 8.59 3.37
C LEU A 226 -24.49 7.10 3.49
N ILE A 227 -24.09 6.48 4.60
CA ILE A 227 -24.32 5.04 4.84
C ILE A 227 -25.17 4.86 6.09
N ALA A 228 -26.43 4.47 5.92
CA ALA A 228 -27.37 4.28 7.03
C ALA A 228 -28.51 3.33 6.68
N ARG A 229 -29.12 2.72 7.71
CA ARG A 229 -30.44 2.08 7.54
C ARG A 229 -31.48 3.16 7.19
N TYR A 230 -32.47 2.79 6.37
CA TYR A 230 -33.41 3.75 5.80
C TYR A 230 -34.10 4.66 6.83
N HIS A 231 -34.54 4.12 7.97
CA HIS A 231 -35.20 4.90 9.02
C HIS A 231 -34.26 5.87 9.76
N ARG A 232 -32.93 5.69 9.64
CA ARG A 232 -31.90 6.54 10.27
C ARG A 232 -31.27 7.55 9.32
N LEU A 233 -31.71 7.60 8.07
CA LEU A 233 -31.33 8.68 7.17
C LEU A 233 -31.90 10.02 7.65
N PRO A 234 -31.22 11.15 7.40
CA PRO A 234 -31.79 12.48 7.60
C PRO A 234 -33.13 12.60 6.89
N LYS A 235 -34.12 13.26 7.50
CA LYS A 235 -35.49 13.38 6.96
C LYS A 235 -35.50 13.88 5.51
N VAL A 236 -34.71 14.93 5.22
CA VAL A 236 -34.57 15.55 3.89
C VAL A 236 -34.06 14.54 2.84
N VAL A 237 -33.14 13.66 3.21
CA VAL A 237 -32.62 12.61 2.31
C VAL A 237 -33.65 11.50 2.14
N ARG A 238 -34.29 11.09 3.24
CA ARG A 238 -35.27 10.00 3.26
C ARG A 238 -36.48 10.30 2.36
N GLU A 239 -36.94 11.55 2.34
CA GLU A 239 -38.05 12.00 1.48
C GLU A 239 -37.73 12.00 -0.02
N ARG A 240 -36.45 11.98 -0.40
CA ARG A 240 -36.00 11.89 -1.80
C ARG A 240 -35.86 10.45 -2.31
N ILE A 241 -36.12 9.46 -1.45
CA ILE A 241 -35.96 8.05 -1.78
C ILE A 241 -37.32 7.42 -2.03
N ASP A 242 -37.50 6.88 -3.24
CA ASP A 242 -38.64 6.04 -3.56
C ASP A 242 -38.48 4.66 -2.89
N VAL A 243 -39.26 4.42 -1.84
CA VAL A 243 -39.25 3.17 -1.06
C VAL A 243 -39.56 1.94 -1.91
N LYS A 244 -40.29 2.08 -3.03
CA LYS A 244 -40.57 0.97 -3.94
C LYS A 244 -39.28 0.41 -4.55
N LYS A 245 -38.29 1.26 -4.82
CA LYS A 245 -36.97 0.86 -5.33
C LYS A 245 -36.13 0.04 -4.34
N MET A 246 -36.54 -0.03 -3.07
CA MET A 246 -35.91 -0.83 -2.01
C MET A 246 -36.68 -2.10 -1.65
N GLN A 247 -37.78 -2.44 -2.34
CA GLN A 247 -38.50 -3.68 -2.04
C GLN A 247 -37.57 -4.89 -2.20
N GLY A 248 -37.37 -5.66 -1.13
CA GLY A 248 -36.48 -6.82 -1.09
C GLY A 248 -35.00 -6.52 -1.41
N GLY A 249 -34.54 -5.27 -1.30
CA GLY A 249 -33.19 -4.87 -1.65
C GLY A 249 -32.67 -3.65 -0.90
N ALA A 250 -31.37 -3.39 -1.06
CA ALA A 250 -30.75 -2.11 -0.74
C ALA A 250 -30.74 -1.20 -1.97
N LEU A 251 -30.54 0.09 -1.73
CA LEU A 251 -30.47 1.13 -2.75
C LEU A 251 -29.18 1.92 -2.59
N ILE A 252 -28.48 2.09 -3.72
CA ILE A 252 -27.39 3.03 -3.90
C ILE A 252 -27.93 4.10 -4.84
N GLN A 253 -27.95 5.37 -4.44
CA GLN A 253 -28.54 6.43 -5.27
C GLN A 253 -27.78 7.73 -5.12
N THR A 254 -27.54 8.40 -6.25
CA THR A 254 -27.04 9.77 -6.27
C THR A 254 -28.16 10.77 -6.06
N LEU A 255 -27.92 11.80 -5.25
CA LEU A 255 -28.83 12.93 -5.01
C LEU A 255 -28.05 14.23 -5.08
N LYS A 256 -28.71 15.32 -5.47
CA LYS A 256 -28.18 16.68 -5.33
C LYS A 256 -29.04 17.44 -4.33
N LEU A 257 -28.44 17.93 -3.24
CA LEU A 257 -29.13 18.66 -2.18
C LEU A 257 -28.32 19.89 -1.79
N GLU A 258 -28.92 21.08 -1.85
CA GLU A 258 -28.31 22.34 -1.40
C GLU A 258 -26.90 22.59 -1.98
N GLY A 259 -26.66 22.18 -3.23
CA GLY A 259 -25.37 22.30 -3.88
C GLY A 259 -24.38 21.16 -3.58
N HIS A 260 -24.72 20.21 -2.71
CA HIS A 260 -23.93 19.01 -2.43
C HIS A 260 -24.32 17.84 -3.33
N GLN A 261 -23.33 17.03 -3.70
CA GLN A 261 -23.48 15.76 -4.40
C GLN A 261 -23.42 14.63 -3.39
N LEU A 262 -24.50 13.86 -3.29
CA LEU A 262 -24.64 12.79 -2.31
C LEU A 262 -24.69 11.43 -3.02
N LEU A 263 -24.03 10.43 -2.45
CA LEU A 263 -24.30 9.03 -2.71
C LEU A 263 -24.89 8.39 -1.46
N VAL A 264 -26.17 8.04 -1.52
CA VAL A 264 -26.87 7.39 -0.42
C VAL A 264 -26.80 5.89 -0.59
N VAL A 265 -26.25 5.21 0.41
CA VAL A 265 -26.18 3.75 0.51
C VAL A 265 -27.09 3.32 1.66
N THR A 266 -28.24 2.74 1.33
CA THR A 266 -29.26 2.47 2.33
C THR A 266 -29.98 1.14 2.12
N ALA A 267 -30.49 0.58 3.22
CA ALA A 267 -31.33 -0.61 3.21
C ALA A 267 -32.27 -0.63 4.42
N LYS A 268 -33.30 -1.47 4.36
CA LYS A 268 -34.18 -1.75 5.51
C LYS A 268 -33.54 -2.72 6.52
N THR A 269 -32.67 -3.60 6.04
CA THR A 269 -32.05 -4.67 6.86
C THR A 269 -30.53 -4.56 6.87
N ASP A 270 -29.93 -4.98 7.97
CA ASP A 270 -28.48 -4.98 8.20
C ASP A 270 -27.69 -5.76 7.13
N GLN A 271 -28.16 -6.95 6.74
CA GLN A 271 -27.49 -7.79 5.72
C GLN A 271 -27.43 -7.10 4.35
N LEU A 272 -28.55 -6.53 3.90
CA LEU A 272 -28.61 -5.81 2.62
C LEU A 272 -27.80 -4.51 2.65
N LEU A 273 -27.70 -3.81 3.78
CA LEU A 273 -26.83 -2.63 3.90
C LEU A 273 -25.36 -3.00 3.72
N ILE A 274 -24.90 -4.07 4.38
CA ILE A 274 -23.53 -4.60 4.21
C ILE A 274 -23.30 -5.04 2.76
N LYS A 275 -24.30 -5.67 2.13
CA LYS A 275 -24.22 -6.09 0.72
C LYS A 275 -24.05 -4.89 -0.22
N ALA A 276 -24.82 -3.81 -0.02
CA ALA A 276 -24.68 -2.57 -0.78
C ALA A 276 -23.33 -1.88 -0.52
N ALA A 277 -22.84 -1.88 0.72
CA ALA A 277 -21.52 -1.35 1.01
C ALA A 277 -20.40 -2.16 0.33
N LYS A 278 -20.54 -3.49 0.21
CA LYS A 278 -19.61 -4.30 -0.60
C LYS A 278 -19.68 -3.95 -2.09
N PHE A 279 -20.85 -3.65 -2.63
CA PHE A 279 -20.98 -3.12 -4.00
C PHE A 279 -20.18 -1.83 -4.15
N VAL A 280 -20.36 -0.88 -3.22
CA VAL A 280 -19.62 0.40 -3.22
C VAL A 280 -18.12 0.20 -3.05
N ALA A 281 -17.70 -0.83 -2.31
CA ALA A 281 -16.29 -1.18 -2.15
C ALA A 281 -15.66 -1.78 -3.42
N ASN A 282 -16.47 -2.23 -4.38
CA ASN A 282 -15.99 -2.75 -5.66
C ASN A 282 -15.87 -1.60 -6.68
N GLN A 283 -14.63 -1.30 -7.06
CA GLN A 283 -14.30 -0.24 -8.02
C GLN A 283 -14.85 -0.49 -9.43
N GLU A 284 -14.82 -1.73 -9.91
CA GLU A 284 -15.31 -2.12 -11.24
C GLU A 284 -16.81 -1.82 -11.32
N LEU A 285 -17.57 -2.31 -10.33
CA LEU A 285 -19.01 -2.07 -10.23
C LEU A 285 -19.35 -0.58 -10.13
N MET A 286 -18.58 0.19 -9.36
CA MET A 286 -18.80 1.63 -9.24
C MET A 286 -18.52 2.38 -10.55
N ARG A 287 -17.48 2.00 -11.31
CA ARG A 287 -17.14 2.61 -12.61
C ARG A 287 -18.13 2.24 -13.72
N GLU A 288 -18.61 1.00 -13.72
CA GLU A 288 -19.55 0.49 -14.73
C GLU A 288 -20.99 1.01 -14.51
N THR A 289 -21.32 1.45 -13.30
CA THR A 289 -22.69 1.89 -12.98
C THR A 289 -22.95 3.33 -13.46
N SER A 290 -23.37 3.45 -14.72
CA SER A 290 -23.76 4.71 -15.37
C SER A 290 -25.17 5.21 -15.04
N GLN A 291 -25.83 4.61 -14.05
CA GLN A 291 -27.19 4.96 -13.62
C GLN A 291 -27.17 5.83 -12.36
N ALA A 292 -28.20 6.66 -12.18
CA ALA A 292 -28.38 7.48 -10.97
C ALA A 292 -28.70 6.64 -9.72
N ALA A 293 -29.26 5.45 -9.91
CA ALA A 293 -29.65 4.56 -8.83
C ALA A 293 -29.41 3.09 -9.19
N LYS A 294 -29.01 2.31 -8.20
CA LYS A 294 -28.78 0.87 -8.29
C LYS A 294 -29.45 0.15 -7.12
N ARG A 295 -30.35 -0.77 -7.44
CA ARG A 295 -30.88 -1.74 -6.48
C ARG A 295 -29.88 -2.89 -6.32
N VAL A 296 -29.57 -3.23 -5.07
CA VAL A 296 -28.69 -4.35 -4.70
C VAL A 296 -29.52 -5.37 -3.90
N THR A 297 -29.60 -6.60 -4.40
CA THR A 297 -30.35 -7.70 -3.76
C THR A 297 -29.38 -8.69 -3.11
N GLY A 298 -29.91 -9.68 -2.37
CA GLY A 298 -29.09 -10.77 -1.83
C GLY A 298 -28.28 -11.52 -2.90
N GLY A 299 -28.86 -11.69 -4.09
CA GLY A 299 -28.22 -12.38 -5.23
C GLY A 299 -27.30 -11.51 -6.09
N THR A 300 -27.26 -10.19 -5.87
CA THR A 300 -26.38 -9.31 -6.67
C THR A 300 -24.91 -9.66 -6.40
N PRO A 301 -24.08 -9.99 -7.42
CA PRO A 301 -22.65 -10.17 -7.23
C PRO A 301 -22.03 -8.84 -6.79
N THR A 302 -21.29 -8.87 -5.68
CA THR A 302 -20.65 -7.68 -5.11
C THR A 302 -19.19 -7.92 -4.77
N TYR A 303 -18.66 -9.11 -5.04
CA TYR A 303 -17.26 -9.43 -4.78
C TYR A 303 -16.36 -8.77 -5.82
N THR A 304 -15.16 -8.36 -5.42
CA THR A 304 -14.10 -7.97 -6.36
C THR A 304 -13.43 -9.21 -6.93
N SER A 305 -13.22 -9.27 -8.25
CA SER A 305 -12.57 -10.42 -8.89
C SER A 305 -11.13 -10.60 -8.39
N THR A 306 -10.69 -11.86 -8.28
CA THR A 306 -9.34 -12.18 -7.85
C THR A 306 -8.43 -12.36 -9.07
N LEU A 307 -7.46 -11.47 -9.26
CA LEU A 307 -6.19 -11.91 -9.85
C LEU A 307 -5.47 -12.71 -8.75
N GLN A 308 -5.52 -14.04 -8.84
CA GLN A 308 -4.74 -14.91 -7.97
C GLN A 308 -3.27 -14.55 -8.18
N TYR A 309 -2.63 -14.02 -7.15
CA TYR A 309 -1.19 -13.83 -7.17
C TYR A 309 -0.53 -15.21 -7.00
N ASP A 310 -0.16 -15.84 -8.11
CA ASP A 310 0.53 -17.12 -8.15
C ASP A 310 2.06 -16.99 -7.96
N GLY A 311 2.54 -15.75 -7.80
CA GLY A 311 3.96 -15.42 -7.76
C GLY A 311 4.48 -14.86 -9.08
N SER A 312 3.74 -14.96 -10.18
CA SER A 312 4.14 -14.45 -11.49
C SER A 312 3.75 -12.98 -11.67
N TYR A 313 4.67 -12.21 -12.23
CA TYR A 313 4.50 -10.83 -12.62
C TYR A 313 4.99 -10.66 -14.05
N GLN A 314 4.09 -10.37 -14.98
CA GLN A 314 4.45 -10.04 -16.36
C GLN A 314 5.18 -8.69 -16.36
N LEU A 315 6.39 -8.62 -16.93
CA LEU A 315 7.18 -7.39 -16.93
C LEU A 315 6.52 -6.29 -17.78
N THR A 316 5.97 -6.68 -18.93
CA THR A 316 5.32 -5.75 -19.86
C THR A 316 4.21 -6.44 -20.65
N PRO A 317 3.04 -5.81 -20.84
CA PRO A 317 1.93 -6.39 -21.60
C PRO A 317 2.15 -6.39 -23.12
N THR A 318 3.10 -5.57 -23.61
CA THR A 318 3.44 -5.40 -25.03
C THR A 318 4.95 -5.45 -25.22
N ASP A 319 5.43 -5.62 -26.44
CA ASP A 319 6.87 -5.58 -26.71
C ASP A 319 7.44 -4.17 -26.47
N ASP A 320 8.51 -4.08 -25.68
CA ASP A 320 9.20 -2.83 -25.35
C ASP A 320 10.49 -2.71 -26.16
N GLN A 321 10.49 -1.87 -27.20
CA GLN A 321 11.67 -1.62 -28.03
C GLN A 321 12.55 -0.50 -27.44
N LEU A 322 13.85 -0.75 -27.44
CA LEU A 322 14.94 0.13 -27.05
C LEU A 322 15.81 0.37 -28.29
N THR A 323 16.13 1.62 -28.62
CA THR A 323 16.94 1.98 -29.81
C THR A 323 18.11 2.87 -29.42
N GLY A 324 19.20 2.78 -30.18
CA GLY A 324 20.43 3.54 -29.97
C GLY A 324 21.61 2.66 -29.58
N THR A 325 22.82 3.19 -29.79
CA THR A 325 24.08 2.57 -29.35
C THR A 325 24.23 2.68 -27.84
N ASP A 326 25.27 2.05 -27.30
CA ASP A 326 25.62 2.15 -25.88
C ASP A 326 24.58 1.56 -24.95
N HIS A 327 24.45 2.10 -23.75
CA HIS A 327 23.57 1.56 -22.73
C HIS A 327 22.13 2.03 -22.95
N GLN A 328 21.24 1.09 -23.21
CA GLN A 328 19.80 1.29 -23.30
C GLN A 328 19.11 0.50 -22.19
N GLU A 329 18.23 1.12 -21.42
CA GLU A 329 17.56 0.42 -20.33
C GLU A 329 16.05 0.68 -20.25
N LYS A 330 15.32 -0.33 -19.76
CA LYS A 330 13.90 -0.24 -19.41
C LYS A 330 13.72 -0.72 -17.97
N ALA A 331 12.91 -0.01 -17.21
CA ALA A 331 12.55 -0.35 -15.83
C ALA A 331 11.11 -0.87 -15.75
N TYR A 332 10.91 -1.93 -14.96
CA TYR A 332 9.64 -2.57 -14.68
C TYR A 332 9.42 -2.59 -13.16
N PHE A 333 8.26 -2.12 -12.70
CA PHE A 333 7.96 -1.99 -11.29
C PHE A 333 7.15 -3.18 -10.77
N VAL A 334 7.70 -3.94 -9.84
CA VAL A 334 7.05 -5.12 -9.26
C VAL A 334 6.59 -4.81 -7.84
N SER A 335 5.34 -5.14 -7.51
CA SER A 335 4.81 -5.02 -6.15
C SER A 335 4.13 -6.30 -5.68
N LEU A 336 4.48 -6.72 -4.46
CA LEU A 336 3.94 -7.88 -3.76
C LEU A 336 2.70 -7.52 -2.93
N PRO A 337 1.77 -8.48 -2.72
CA PRO A 337 0.80 -8.36 -1.63
C PRO A 337 1.51 -8.08 -0.29
N THR A 338 0.93 -7.21 0.53
CA THR A 338 1.60 -6.68 1.72
C THR A 338 1.64 -7.63 2.92
N ASP A 339 0.88 -8.72 2.89
CA ASP A 339 0.95 -9.83 3.84
C ASP A 339 2.10 -10.82 3.54
N ARG A 340 2.92 -10.51 2.53
CA ARG A 340 4.01 -11.36 2.05
C ARG A 340 5.34 -10.64 2.11
N THR A 341 6.38 -11.38 2.45
CA THR A 341 7.77 -10.97 2.28
C THR A 341 8.45 -11.89 1.27
N ASN A 342 9.45 -11.36 0.57
CA ASN A 342 10.24 -12.17 -0.37
C ASN A 342 10.87 -13.35 0.38
N ALA A 343 10.87 -14.51 -0.27
CA ALA A 343 11.51 -15.72 0.20
C ALA A 343 12.58 -16.16 -0.82
N ASN A 344 13.58 -16.89 -0.34
CA ASN A 344 14.65 -17.38 -1.22
C ASN A 344 14.10 -18.26 -2.34
N GLY A 345 14.50 -17.97 -3.59
CA GLY A 345 14.14 -18.75 -4.78
C GLY A 345 13.34 -18.00 -5.86
N SER A 346 13.24 -16.67 -5.78
CA SER A 346 12.65 -15.84 -6.84
C SER A 346 13.49 -15.87 -8.13
N THR A 347 12.84 -15.77 -9.28
CA THR A 347 13.46 -15.84 -10.62
C THR A 347 12.91 -14.76 -11.54
N ILE A 348 13.73 -14.30 -12.49
CA ILE A 348 13.30 -13.40 -13.57
C ILE A 348 13.63 -14.09 -14.88
N HIS A 349 12.61 -14.29 -15.71
CA HIS A 349 12.67 -14.87 -17.04
C HIS A 349 12.48 -13.75 -18.07
N LEU A 350 13.55 -13.35 -18.73
CA LEU A 350 13.55 -12.32 -19.75
C LEU A 350 13.53 -12.98 -21.13
N LYS A 351 12.59 -12.60 -21.99
CA LYS A 351 12.57 -12.94 -23.41
C LYS A 351 12.85 -11.68 -24.22
N PHE A 352 13.76 -11.74 -25.18
CA PHE A 352 14.21 -10.55 -25.88
C PHE A 352 14.82 -10.85 -27.24
N ARG A 353 14.90 -9.83 -28.09
CA ARG A 353 15.56 -9.87 -29.41
C ARG A 353 16.36 -8.60 -29.65
N TYR A 354 17.32 -8.63 -30.58
CA TYR A 354 18.25 -7.53 -30.80
C TYR A 354 18.81 -7.51 -32.22
N SER A 355 19.38 -6.38 -32.62
CA SER A 355 19.97 -6.23 -33.96
C SER A 355 21.13 -7.21 -34.21
N LYS A 356 21.22 -7.73 -35.44
CA LYS A 356 22.29 -8.65 -35.87
C LYS A 356 23.61 -7.97 -36.22
N ASN A 357 23.62 -6.64 -36.35
CA ASN A 357 24.79 -5.84 -36.71
C ASN A 357 25.64 -5.41 -35.50
N LEU A 358 25.42 -6.00 -34.33
CA LEU A 358 26.16 -5.68 -33.11
C LEU A 358 27.59 -6.25 -33.13
N ASN A 359 28.50 -5.55 -32.47
CA ASN A 359 29.73 -6.13 -31.97
C ASN A 359 29.40 -7.05 -30.78
N PHE A 360 29.15 -8.31 -31.10
CA PHE A 360 28.87 -9.35 -30.11
C PHE A 360 30.05 -9.63 -29.17
N LYS A 361 31.24 -9.05 -29.37
CA LYS A 361 32.34 -9.11 -28.39
C LYS A 361 32.15 -8.20 -27.18
N GLN A 362 31.39 -7.12 -27.36
CA GLN A 362 31.23 -6.07 -26.35
C GLN A 362 29.75 -5.85 -25.97
N SER A 363 28.81 -6.44 -26.71
CA SER A 363 27.38 -6.27 -26.43
C SER A 363 26.85 -7.30 -25.43
N LEU A 364 26.08 -6.85 -24.45
CA LEU A 364 25.51 -7.70 -23.40
C LEU A 364 24.13 -7.21 -22.94
N VAL A 365 23.37 -8.09 -22.31
CA VAL A 365 22.17 -7.75 -21.53
C VAL A 365 22.48 -7.92 -20.04
N THR A 366 21.99 -7.02 -19.21
CA THR A 366 22.11 -7.06 -17.75
C THR A 366 20.73 -6.87 -17.11
N ILE A 367 20.41 -7.72 -16.14
CA ILE A 367 19.22 -7.57 -15.28
C ILE A 367 19.69 -7.01 -13.93
N LYS A 368 19.11 -5.89 -13.52
CA LYS A 368 19.32 -5.26 -12.20
C LYS A 368 18.02 -5.32 -11.38
N VAL A 369 18.14 -5.45 -10.07
CA VAL A 369 17.02 -5.34 -9.13
C VAL A 369 17.35 -4.26 -8.10
N ASN A 370 16.51 -3.23 -7.98
CA ASN A 370 16.76 -2.03 -7.17
C ASN A 370 18.15 -1.42 -7.46
N GLY A 371 18.50 -1.27 -8.75
CA GLY A 371 19.80 -0.74 -9.20
C GLY A 371 20.97 -1.71 -9.09
N GLN A 372 20.82 -2.86 -8.41
CA GLN A 372 21.91 -3.83 -8.21
C GLN A 372 21.88 -4.91 -9.31
N PRO A 373 22.96 -5.09 -10.10
CA PRO A 373 23.06 -6.18 -11.08
C PRO A 373 22.92 -7.54 -10.40
N ILE A 374 22.06 -8.42 -10.95
CA ILE A 374 21.86 -9.78 -10.45
C ILE A 374 22.25 -10.86 -11.46
N GLY A 375 22.40 -10.49 -12.73
CA GLY A 375 22.90 -11.38 -13.77
C GLY A 375 23.01 -10.66 -15.10
N SER A 376 23.92 -11.13 -15.94
CA SER A 376 24.15 -10.61 -17.28
C SER A 376 24.47 -11.73 -18.24
N ARG A 377 24.31 -11.47 -19.53
CA ARG A 377 24.74 -12.38 -20.58
C ARG A 377 25.17 -11.61 -21.82
N ARG A 378 26.30 -12.03 -22.39
CA ARG A 378 26.78 -11.54 -23.68
C ARG A 378 25.80 -11.90 -24.80
N LEU A 379 25.53 -10.96 -25.69
CA LEU A 379 24.66 -11.17 -26.84
C LEU A 379 25.37 -11.98 -27.92
N SER A 380 24.62 -12.68 -28.78
CA SER A 380 25.18 -13.48 -29.87
C SER A 380 24.30 -13.46 -31.11
N VAL A 381 24.91 -13.44 -32.29
CA VAL A 381 24.17 -13.45 -33.57
C VAL A 381 23.20 -14.63 -33.69
N ALA A 382 23.59 -15.80 -33.17
CA ALA A 382 22.81 -17.04 -33.29
C ALA A 382 21.47 -17.00 -32.54
N ARG A 383 21.29 -16.09 -31.58
CA ARG A 383 20.06 -15.98 -30.77
C ARG A 383 19.33 -14.66 -30.97
N ALA A 384 19.81 -13.80 -31.87
CA ALA A 384 19.37 -12.42 -31.99
C ALA A 384 17.85 -12.23 -32.20
N ASP A 385 17.17 -13.19 -32.85
CA ASP A 385 15.74 -13.09 -33.15
C ASP A 385 14.82 -13.53 -31.99
N ASN A 386 15.30 -14.36 -31.05
CA ASN A 386 14.51 -14.89 -29.94
C ASN A 386 15.42 -15.46 -28.84
N ASP A 387 16.03 -14.60 -28.04
CA ASP A 387 16.90 -14.97 -26.94
C ASP A 387 16.18 -14.94 -25.59
N GLU A 388 16.64 -15.74 -24.64
CA GLU A 388 16.02 -15.84 -23.31
C GLU A 388 17.05 -15.90 -22.20
N LEU A 389 16.91 -15.10 -21.14
CA LEU A 389 17.79 -15.09 -19.97
C LEU A 389 16.97 -15.32 -18.71
N THR A 390 17.31 -16.37 -17.95
CA THR A 390 16.75 -16.60 -16.62
C THR A 390 17.79 -16.30 -15.55
N VAL A 391 17.46 -15.42 -14.61
CA VAL A 391 18.30 -15.11 -13.45
C VAL A 391 17.59 -15.46 -12.15
N LYS A 392 18.32 -16.05 -11.20
CA LYS A 392 17.84 -16.30 -9.84
C LYS A 392 18.23 -15.12 -8.97
N LEU A 393 17.31 -14.66 -8.14
CA LEU A 393 17.63 -13.63 -7.15
C LEU A 393 18.57 -14.22 -6.09
N PRO A 394 19.61 -13.49 -5.65
CA PRO A 394 20.53 -13.97 -4.63
C PRO A 394 19.79 -14.35 -3.34
N PRO A 395 20.15 -15.47 -2.69
CA PRO A 395 19.61 -15.81 -1.39
C PRO A 395 19.95 -14.71 -0.37
N ASN A 396 19.06 -14.47 0.60
CA ASN A 396 19.23 -13.50 1.69
C ASN A 396 19.17 -12.02 1.29
N LYS A 397 18.86 -11.68 0.03
CA LYS A 397 18.42 -10.32 -0.33
C LYS A 397 16.92 -10.18 -0.06
N SER A 398 16.58 -9.63 1.10
CA SER A 398 15.20 -9.22 1.39
C SER A 398 14.80 -8.14 0.38
N LEU A 399 13.81 -8.45 -0.47
CA LEU A 399 13.16 -7.43 -1.29
C LEU A 399 12.02 -6.85 -0.47
N SER A 400 11.90 -5.53 -0.51
CA SER A 400 10.70 -4.83 -0.06
C SER A 400 9.45 -5.35 -0.81
N ASN A 401 8.27 -5.03 -0.27
CA ASN A 401 6.98 -5.30 -0.92
C ASN A 401 6.79 -4.56 -2.26
N ALA A 402 7.71 -3.69 -2.64
CA ALA A 402 7.83 -3.09 -3.96
C ALA A 402 9.31 -3.00 -4.35
N PHE A 403 9.64 -3.26 -5.61
CA PHE A 403 11.00 -3.18 -6.13
C PHE A 403 11.00 -2.99 -7.65
N THR A 404 12.12 -2.54 -8.19
CA THR A 404 12.26 -2.31 -9.64
C THR A 404 13.16 -3.37 -10.25
N ILE A 405 12.73 -3.95 -11.37
CA ILE A 405 13.56 -4.77 -12.25
C ILE A 405 13.97 -3.88 -13.43
N GLN A 406 15.27 -3.68 -13.64
CA GLN A 406 15.79 -2.96 -14.80
C GLN A 406 16.45 -3.95 -15.75
N VAL A 407 16.13 -3.85 -17.03
CA VAL A 407 16.78 -4.60 -18.11
C VAL A 407 17.58 -3.59 -18.91
N GLY A 408 18.90 -3.72 -18.85
CA GLY A 408 19.86 -2.90 -19.59
C GLY A 408 20.50 -3.70 -20.72
N PHE A 409 20.66 -3.09 -21.88
CA PHE A 409 21.37 -3.60 -23.03
C PHE A 409 22.54 -2.67 -23.33
N ASP A 410 23.75 -3.21 -23.40
CA ASP A 410 24.89 -2.52 -23.96
C ASP A 410 24.98 -2.92 -25.44
N LEU A 411 24.60 -2.01 -26.33
CA LEU A 411 24.48 -2.24 -27.77
C LEU A 411 25.65 -1.60 -28.52
N MET A 412 26.71 -2.37 -28.72
CA MET A 412 27.94 -1.91 -29.37
C MET A 412 27.90 -2.23 -30.86
N LEU A 413 28.28 -1.30 -31.73
CA LEU A 413 28.47 -1.56 -33.16
C LEU A 413 29.97 -1.83 -33.46
N PRO A 414 30.29 -2.64 -34.49
CA PRO A 414 31.67 -2.82 -34.93
C PRO A 414 32.26 -1.50 -35.46
N GLY A 415 33.47 -1.13 -35.03
CA GLY A 415 34.24 -0.04 -35.63
C GLY A 415 33.84 1.39 -35.27
N GLN A 416 33.13 1.63 -34.17
CA GLN A 416 32.86 3.00 -33.71
C GLN A 416 33.95 3.53 -32.76
N ASP A 417 34.95 4.20 -33.35
CA ASP A 417 35.54 5.40 -32.78
C ASP A 417 34.84 6.61 -33.46
N ASN A 418 34.03 7.34 -32.70
CA ASN A 418 33.36 8.63 -33.02
C ASN A 418 32.09 8.68 -33.93
N ASP A 419 31.05 9.30 -33.35
CA ASP A 419 30.16 10.34 -33.91
C ASP A 419 29.00 10.06 -34.88
N ARG A 420 28.53 8.82 -35.08
CA ARG A 420 27.20 8.62 -35.74
C ARG A 420 26.30 7.66 -34.97
N ALA A 421 25.68 8.18 -33.91
CA ALA A 421 24.51 7.56 -33.30
C ALA A 421 23.33 7.65 -34.27
N VAL A 422 23.03 6.58 -35.00
CA VAL A 422 21.79 6.49 -35.78
C VAL A 422 20.67 6.24 -34.78
N SER A 423 19.72 7.16 -34.63
CA SER A 423 18.72 7.14 -33.55
C SER A 423 17.80 5.90 -33.54
N GLN A 424 17.79 5.13 -34.62
CA GLN A 424 16.94 3.93 -34.79
C GLN A 424 17.72 2.61 -34.85
N THR A 425 19.06 2.62 -34.86
CA THR A 425 19.88 1.40 -34.86
C THR A 425 21.17 1.60 -34.05
N PRO A 426 21.64 0.61 -33.28
CA PRO A 426 21.04 -0.70 -33.07
C PRO A 426 19.78 -0.63 -32.20
N TRP A 427 19.11 -1.77 -32.04
CA TRP A 427 17.92 -1.92 -31.22
C TRP A 427 17.94 -3.23 -30.44
N ALA A 428 17.21 -3.23 -29.34
CA ALA A 428 16.82 -4.41 -28.59
C ALA A 428 15.32 -4.33 -28.26
N THR A 429 14.67 -5.46 -28.04
CA THR A 429 13.25 -5.51 -27.67
C THR A 429 13.08 -6.49 -26.53
N VAL A 430 12.48 -6.03 -25.42
CA VAL A 430 11.98 -6.92 -24.38
C VAL A 430 10.60 -7.39 -24.80
N LEU A 431 10.41 -8.70 -24.91
CA LEU A 431 9.17 -9.28 -25.40
C LEU A 431 8.15 -9.38 -24.26
N SER A 432 6.88 -9.23 -24.61
CA SER A 432 5.71 -9.34 -23.71
C SER A 432 5.65 -10.65 -22.89
N GLY A 433 6.28 -11.73 -23.38
CA GLY A 433 6.40 -13.00 -22.66
C GLY A 433 7.41 -13.00 -21.50
N SER A 434 8.02 -11.86 -21.17
CA SER A 434 8.96 -11.73 -20.04
C SER A 434 8.22 -11.65 -18.70
N GLN A 435 8.68 -12.42 -17.72
CA GLN A 435 8.01 -12.57 -16.42
C GLN A 435 8.99 -12.65 -15.25
N ALA A 436 8.57 -12.15 -14.09
CA ALA A 436 9.25 -12.35 -12.81
C ALA A 436 8.42 -13.26 -11.92
N PHE A 437 8.99 -14.38 -11.49
CA PHE A 437 8.39 -15.26 -10.51
C PHE A 437 8.97 -14.98 -9.12
N ILE A 438 8.17 -14.35 -8.26
CA ILE A 438 8.58 -13.96 -6.92
C ILE A 438 8.02 -14.92 -5.89
N LYS A 439 8.92 -15.77 -5.37
CA LYS A 439 8.62 -16.65 -4.27
C LYS A 439 8.49 -15.80 -3.01
N SER A 440 7.37 -15.94 -2.33
CA SER A 440 7.09 -15.16 -1.12
C SER A 440 6.57 -16.05 0.00
N GLN A 441 6.79 -15.62 1.24
CA GLN A 441 6.26 -16.29 2.43
C GLN A 441 5.36 -15.32 3.21
N PRO A 442 4.34 -15.83 3.93
CA PRO A 442 3.54 -14.99 4.81
C PRO A 442 4.39 -14.29 5.86
N ASN A 443 4.30 -12.96 5.96
CA ASN A 443 4.85 -12.23 7.09
C ASN A 443 3.87 -12.27 8.26
N ARG A 444 4.29 -12.88 9.37
CA ARG A 444 3.46 -13.08 10.57
C ARG A 444 4.06 -12.42 11.80
N ASP A 445 4.96 -11.47 11.60
CA ASP A 445 5.54 -10.68 12.68
C ASP A 445 4.46 -9.77 13.27
N LEU A 446 4.35 -9.78 14.59
CA LEU A 446 3.40 -8.99 15.34
C LEU A 446 4.09 -7.73 15.88
N LEU A 447 4.44 -6.87 14.93
CA LEU A 447 5.18 -5.63 15.09
C LEU A 447 4.53 -4.52 14.26
N PHE A 448 4.71 -3.27 14.66
CA PHE A 448 4.13 -2.13 13.93
C PHE A 448 4.73 -1.96 12.53
N ASP A 449 5.99 -2.29 12.31
CA ASP A 449 6.56 -2.33 10.95
C ASP A 449 5.88 -3.34 9.99
N ASN A 450 5.09 -4.28 10.51
CA ASN A 450 4.22 -5.21 9.76
C ASN A 450 2.71 -4.87 9.90
N TYR A 451 2.38 -3.69 10.43
CA TYR A 451 1.02 -3.16 10.41
C TYR A 451 0.75 -2.46 9.06
N PRO A 452 -0.44 -2.62 8.46
CA PRO A 452 -1.60 -3.39 8.91
C PRO A 452 -1.64 -4.84 8.41
N SER A 453 -0.59 -5.34 7.75
CA SER A 453 -0.53 -6.69 7.17
C SER A 453 -0.87 -7.81 8.14
N THR A 454 -0.69 -7.60 9.45
CA THR A 454 -1.13 -8.51 10.52
C THR A 454 -2.64 -8.85 10.47
N PHE A 455 -3.48 -7.93 9.97
CA PHE A 455 -4.94 -8.07 9.88
C PHE A 455 -5.43 -8.45 8.48
N ILE A 456 -4.51 -8.60 7.53
CA ILE A 456 -4.79 -8.77 6.11
C ILE A 456 -4.15 -10.08 5.64
N LYS A 457 -4.86 -10.81 4.77
CA LYS A 457 -4.34 -12.02 4.14
C LYS A 457 -4.81 -12.07 2.69
N ASN A 458 -3.89 -12.29 1.76
CA ASN A 458 -4.16 -12.30 0.33
C ASN A 458 -5.00 -11.07 -0.11
N ARG A 459 -4.62 -9.87 0.36
CA ARG A 459 -5.32 -8.59 0.06
C ARG A 459 -6.79 -8.53 0.53
N THR A 460 -7.19 -9.36 1.48
CA THR A 460 -8.52 -9.35 2.14
C THR A 460 -8.40 -9.21 3.66
N PHE A 461 -9.44 -8.75 4.36
CA PHE A 461 -9.49 -8.85 5.83
C PHE A 461 -9.48 -10.32 6.30
N ASN A 462 -8.55 -10.66 7.19
CA ASN A 462 -8.34 -12.02 7.69
C ASN A 462 -9.10 -12.27 9.01
N HIS A 463 -10.43 -12.41 8.94
CA HIS A 463 -11.28 -12.60 10.11
C HIS A 463 -11.03 -11.53 11.19
N VAL A 464 -11.33 -10.29 10.86
CA VAL A 464 -11.10 -9.13 11.73
C VAL A 464 -12.37 -8.79 12.50
N VAL A 465 -12.23 -8.64 13.81
CA VAL A 465 -13.28 -8.13 14.70
C VAL A 465 -12.84 -6.79 15.25
N VAL A 466 -13.69 -5.78 15.10
CA VAL A 466 -13.49 -4.45 15.66
C VAL A 466 -14.39 -4.30 16.87
N VAL A 467 -13.84 -3.96 18.02
CA VAL A 467 -14.62 -3.65 19.23
C VAL A 467 -14.53 -2.16 19.46
N ALA A 468 -15.56 -1.45 19.01
CA ALA A 468 -15.70 -0.01 19.10
C ALA A 468 -16.32 0.40 20.46
N PRO A 469 -16.16 1.68 20.86
CA PRO A 469 -16.91 2.28 21.96
C PRO A 469 -18.41 1.95 21.94
N GLN A 470 -18.98 1.71 23.11
CA GLN A 470 -20.41 1.50 23.28
C GLN A 470 -21.20 2.70 22.75
N THR A 471 -20.75 3.92 23.01
CA THR A 471 -21.29 5.17 22.47
C THR A 471 -20.14 5.92 21.80
N MET A 472 -20.31 6.27 20.53
CA MET A 472 -19.25 6.90 19.75
C MET A 472 -19.32 8.42 19.91
N ALA A 473 -18.22 9.03 20.33
CA ALA A 473 -17.98 10.47 20.30
C ALA A 473 -17.24 10.86 19.00
N PRO A 474 -17.18 12.15 18.61
CA PRO A 474 -16.48 12.58 17.38
C PRO A 474 -15.03 12.05 17.26
N ALA A 475 -14.28 12.04 18.37
CA ALA A 475 -12.91 11.51 18.41
C ALA A 475 -12.84 10.00 18.09
N ASP A 476 -13.90 9.24 18.38
CA ASP A 476 -13.97 7.81 18.10
C ASP A 476 -14.16 7.55 16.59
N PHE A 477 -14.89 8.42 15.88
CA PHE A 477 -15.00 8.37 14.41
C PHE A 477 -13.67 8.72 13.74
N ALA A 478 -12.95 9.71 14.27
CA ALA A 478 -11.61 10.05 13.80
C ALA A 478 -10.61 8.91 14.06
N THR A 479 -10.72 8.23 15.20
CA THR A 479 -9.95 7.02 15.50
C THR A 479 -10.24 5.90 14.50
N LEU A 480 -11.52 5.65 14.21
CA LEU A 480 -11.95 4.66 13.22
C LEU A 480 -11.39 5.00 11.82
N THR A 481 -11.47 6.27 11.44
CA THR A 481 -10.93 6.80 10.17
C THR A 481 -9.44 6.49 10.05
N ASN A 482 -8.66 6.82 11.08
CA ASN A 482 -7.22 6.58 11.12
C ASN A 482 -6.88 5.09 10.99
N LEU A 483 -7.57 4.25 11.74
CA LEU A 483 -7.31 2.80 11.74
C LEU A 483 -7.56 2.15 10.38
N PHE A 484 -8.60 2.56 9.66
CA PHE A 484 -9.09 1.80 8.49
C PHE A 484 -8.76 2.40 7.13
N ASN A 485 -8.41 3.69 7.02
CA ASN A 485 -7.90 4.25 5.76
C ASN A 485 -6.61 3.54 5.34
N LEU A 486 -5.64 3.40 6.24
CA LEU A 486 -4.41 2.67 5.92
C LEU A 486 -4.69 1.21 5.53
N MET A 487 -5.58 0.53 6.25
CA MET A 487 -5.94 -0.86 5.92
C MET A 487 -6.53 -0.98 4.52
N GLY A 488 -7.37 -0.04 4.09
CA GLY A 488 -7.97 -0.08 2.77
C GLY A 488 -6.97 0.02 1.62
N ASN A 489 -5.83 0.71 1.81
CA ASN A 489 -4.73 0.72 0.83
C ASN A 489 -4.17 -0.69 0.55
N PHE A 490 -4.35 -1.62 1.48
CA PHE A 490 -3.85 -2.99 1.40
C PHE A 490 -4.94 -4.05 1.16
N VAL A 491 -6.20 -3.74 1.49
CA VAL A 491 -7.35 -4.60 1.22
C VAL A 491 -7.85 -4.35 -0.20
N GLN A 492 -7.28 -5.08 -1.16
CA GLN A 492 -7.68 -4.98 -2.56
C GLN A 492 -8.93 -5.81 -2.91
N GLN A 493 -9.47 -6.58 -1.96
CA GLN A 493 -10.63 -7.45 -2.16
C GLN A 493 -11.61 -7.35 -0.98
N ASN A 494 -12.90 -7.33 -1.27
CA ASN A 494 -13.98 -7.22 -0.28
C ASN A 494 -14.61 -8.58 0.13
N THR A 495 -13.95 -9.69 -0.21
CA THR A 495 -14.36 -11.06 0.10
C THR A 495 -13.97 -11.50 1.52
N GLY A 496 -12.98 -10.84 2.12
CA GLY A 496 -12.61 -11.02 3.52
C GLY A 496 -13.71 -10.60 4.49
N THR A 497 -13.58 -11.01 5.75
CA THR A 497 -14.58 -10.72 6.78
C THR A 497 -14.06 -9.72 7.80
N ILE A 498 -14.77 -8.60 7.92
CA ILE A 498 -14.67 -7.66 9.03
C ILE A 498 -16.05 -7.51 9.69
N GLN A 499 -16.08 -7.44 11.01
CA GLN A 499 -17.30 -7.23 11.78
C GLN A 499 -17.05 -6.30 12.97
N VAL A 500 -17.95 -5.34 13.18
CA VAL A 500 -17.87 -4.40 14.29
C VAL A 500 -18.82 -4.81 15.41
N TYR A 501 -18.34 -4.77 16.65
CA TYR A 501 -19.11 -4.95 17.87
C TYR A 501 -19.02 -3.68 18.71
N ARG A 502 -20.13 -3.32 19.35
CA ARG A 502 -20.21 -2.23 20.36
C ARG A 502 -20.26 -2.78 21.79
N HIS A 503 -20.20 -4.11 21.94
CA HIS A 503 -20.13 -4.82 23.21
C HIS A 503 -19.07 -5.91 23.08
N GLN A 504 -18.74 -6.57 24.18
CA GLN A 504 -17.78 -7.64 24.16
C GLN A 504 -18.28 -8.82 23.29
N PRO A 505 -17.53 -9.21 22.23
CA PRO A 505 -17.88 -10.38 21.43
C PRO A 505 -17.78 -11.67 22.28
N SER A 506 -18.45 -12.73 21.84
CA SER A 506 -18.35 -14.03 22.50
C SER A 506 -16.92 -14.57 22.47
N ARG A 507 -16.55 -15.41 23.45
CA ARG A 507 -15.22 -16.06 23.47
C ARG A 507 -14.94 -16.86 22.20
N ALA A 508 -15.96 -17.47 21.59
CA ALA A 508 -15.81 -18.22 20.34
C ALA A 508 -15.38 -17.31 19.17
N VAL A 509 -15.96 -16.11 19.08
CA VAL A 509 -15.59 -15.10 18.10
C VAL A 509 -14.16 -14.60 18.36
N LEU A 510 -13.81 -14.31 19.61
CA LEU A 510 -12.48 -13.81 19.99
C LEU A 510 -11.36 -14.85 19.78
N LYS A 511 -11.65 -16.14 19.89
CA LYS A 511 -10.68 -17.23 19.62
C LYS A 511 -10.35 -17.39 18.14
N THR A 512 -11.30 -17.06 17.26
CA THR A 512 -11.20 -17.32 15.82
C THR A 512 -10.82 -16.08 15.02
N SER A 513 -10.79 -14.90 15.64
CA SER A 513 -10.60 -13.61 14.96
C SER A 513 -9.34 -12.88 15.45
N SER A 514 -8.73 -12.11 14.56
CA SER A 514 -7.83 -11.03 14.99
C SER A 514 -8.68 -9.84 15.43
N VAL A 515 -8.32 -9.19 16.53
CA VAL A 515 -9.18 -8.19 17.20
C VAL A 515 -8.52 -6.81 17.15
N ILE A 516 -9.30 -5.78 16.88
CA ILE A 516 -8.92 -4.37 17.01
C ILE A 516 -9.90 -3.75 18.01
N ALA A 517 -9.43 -3.36 19.18
CA ALA A 517 -10.24 -2.69 20.19
C ALA A 517 -9.76 -1.24 20.34
N PHE A 518 -10.68 -0.28 20.36
CA PHE A 518 -10.33 1.12 20.60
C PHE A 518 -11.32 1.84 21.51
N GLY A 519 -10.88 2.96 22.08
CA GLY A 519 -11.65 3.77 23.01
C GLY A 519 -11.05 3.78 24.42
N THR A 520 -11.75 4.40 25.36
CA THR A 520 -11.35 4.38 26.78
C THR A 520 -11.90 3.13 27.49
N PRO A 521 -11.33 2.71 28.63
CA PRO A 521 -11.90 1.63 29.45
C PRO A 521 -13.34 1.91 29.94
N ALA A 522 -13.74 3.18 30.03
CA ALA A 522 -15.10 3.58 30.38
C ALA A 522 -16.08 3.35 29.21
N GLN A 523 -15.64 3.56 27.97
CA GLN A 523 -16.46 3.39 26.78
C GLN A 523 -16.42 1.96 26.21
N ASN A 524 -15.38 1.18 26.51
CA ASN A 524 -15.13 -0.14 25.92
C ASN A 524 -14.79 -1.18 26.99
N ASN A 525 -15.77 -2.03 27.34
CA ASN A 525 -15.62 -3.03 28.38
C ASN A 525 -14.56 -4.10 28.07
N LEU A 526 -14.28 -4.40 26.80
CA LEU A 526 -13.23 -5.35 26.45
C LEU A 526 -11.86 -4.80 26.85
N ILE A 527 -11.59 -3.52 26.60
CA ILE A 527 -10.33 -2.86 27.00
C ILE A 527 -10.18 -2.89 28.52
N LYS A 528 -11.26 -2.61 29.25
CA LYS A 528 -11.28 -2.69 30.72
C LYS A 528 -10.86 -4.07 31.24
N GLN A 529 -11.35 -5.14 30.62
CA GLN A 529 -10.99 -6.52 30.98
C GLN A 529 -9.58 -6.92 30.57
N LEU A 530 -9.11 -6.41 29.42
CA LEU A 530 -7.77 -6.69 28.91
C LEU A 530 -6.67 -5.97 29.70
N ASN A 531 -7.01 -5.09 30.65
CA ASN A 531 -6.05 -4.21 31.32
C ASN A 531 -4.81 -4.94 31.88
N SER A 532 -4.99 -6.11 32.50
CA SER A 532 -3.89 -6.90 33.07
C SER A 532 -2.96 -7.54 32.02
N GLN A 533 -3.33 -7.50 30.75
CA GLN A 533 -2.60 -8.09 29.62
C GLN A 533 -1.98 -7.03 28.71
N LEU A 534 -2.29 -5.75 28.94
CA LEU A 534 -1.67 -4.63 28.23
C LEU A 534 -0.22 -4.43 28.72
N TYR A 535 0.62 -3.86 27.86
CA TYR A 535 1.97 -3.41 28.21
C TYR A 535 1.93 -2.12 29.03
N PHE A 536 1.12 -1.17 28.59
CA PHE A 536 0.74 0.01 29.34
C PHE A 536 -0.62 -0.25 30.00
N GLN A 537 -0.57 -0.63 31.27
CA GLN A 537 -1.75 -0.94 32.08
C GLN A 537 -2.28 0.32 32.75
N PHE A 538 -3.59 0.44 32.86
CA PHE A 538 -4.26 1.48 33.63
C PHE A 538 -4.12 1.27 35.14
N ASN A 539 -4.16 2.38 35.88
CA ASN A 539 -4.39 2.39 37.31
C ASN A 539 -5.80 1.83 37.65
N ARG A 540 -6.08 1.57 38.93
CA ARG A 540 -7.34 0.95 39.37
C ARG A 540 -8.59 1.77 38.97
N GLN A 541 -8.43 3.09 38.89
CA GLN A 541 -9.49 4.04 38.55
C GLN A 541 -9.64 4.27 37.04
N PHE A 542 -8.77 3.69 36.20
CA PHE A 542 -8.71 3.92 34.76
C PHE A 542 -8.51 5.38 34.32
N THR A 543 -7.95 6.22 35.19
CA THR A 543 -7.73 7.65 34.92
C THR A 543 -6.40 7.93 34.22
N GLY A 544 -5.46 6.98 34.27
CA GLY A 544 -4.17 7.06 33.59
C GLY A 544 -3.41 5.73 33.64
N PHE A 545 -2.27 5.66 32.96
CA PHE A 545 -1.41 4.47 32.95
C PHE A 545 -0.52 4.37 34.20
N ARG A 546 -0.10 3.16 34.52
CA ARG A 546 0.92 2.87 35.53
C ARG A 546 2.29 2.79 34.88
N SER A 547 3.33 3.16 35.63
CA SER A 547 4.71 2.81 35.29
C SER A 547 4.86 1.31 35.07
N ASN A 548 5.76 0.92 34.17
CA ASN A 548 6.10 -0.47 33.88
C ASN A 548 7.62 -0.63 33.79
N GLU A 549 8.08 -1.80 33.35
CA GLU A 549 9.51 -2.13 33.24
C GLU A 549 10.27 -1.32 32.17
N LYS A 550 9.57 -0.59 31.30
CA LYS A 550 10.16 0.22 30.22
C LYS A 550 10.09 1.71 30.49
N LEU A 551 9.10 2.16 31.26
CA LEU A 551 8.85 3.59 31.45
C LEU A 551 8.26 3.88 32.84
N SER A 552 8.93 4.78 33.56
CA SER A 552 8.39 5.44 34.75
C SER A 552 7.54 6.64 34.33
N LEU A 553 6.29 6.68 34.76
CA LEU A 553 5.33 7.72 34.41
C LEU A 553 4.98 8.57 35.63
N GLU A 554 5.09 9.89 35.49
CA GLU A 554 4.52 10.83 36.45
C GLU A 554 2.98 10.77 36.37
N SER A 555 2.31 10.94 37.52
CA SER A 555 0.87 10.69 37.68
C SER A 555 -0.03 11.58 36.84
N ARG A 556 0.30 12.85 36.63
CA ARG A 556 -0.47 13.76 35.74
C ARG A 556 -0.15 13.52 34.29
N TYR A 557 1.12 13.27 33.95
CA TYR A 557 1.53 12.91 32.60
C TYR A 557 0.78 11.66 32.11
N ALA A 558 0.69 10.62 32.95
CA ALA A 558 0.02 9.35 32.64
C ALA A 558 -1.48 9.47 32.32
N GLN A 559 -2.14 10.56 32.70
CA GLN A 559 -3.57 10.81 32.44
C GLN A 559 -3.82 11.49 31.09
N ASN A 560 -2.75 11.83 30.37
CA ASN A 560 -2.76 12.70 29.21
C ASN A 560 -1.98 12.09 28.03
N VAL A 561 -1.79 10.78 28.03
CA VAL A 561 -1.10 10.04 26.97
C VAL A 561 -2.05 9.01 26.36
N GLY A 562 -1.83 8.72 25.08
CA GLY A 562 -2.50 7.64 24.36
C GLY A 562 -1.53 6.52 24.00
N THR A 563 -2.04 5.30 23.87
CA THR A 563 -1.22 4.15 23.49
C THR A 563 -1.85 3.36 22.36
N ALA A 564 -1.01 2.85 21.45
CA ALA A 564 -1.35 1.78 20.52
C ALA A 564 -0.50 0.57 20.87
N GLN A 565 -1.14 -0.57 21.15
CA GLN A 565 -0.47 -1.77 21.65
C GLN A 565 -0.86 -2.96 20.80
N LEU A 566 0.11 -3.54 20.09
CA LEU A 566 -0.12 -4.69 19.21
C LEU A 566 0.32 -5.97 19.93
N ILE A 567 -0.59 -6.68 20.58
CA ILE A 567 -0.32 -7.83 21.46
C ILE A 567 -0.85 -9.15 20.89
N ARG A 568 -0.35 -10.27 21.43
CA ARG A 568 -0.92 -11.59 21.11
C ARG A 568 -2.30 -11.66 21.72
N SER A 569 -3.28 -12.15 20.96
CA SER A 569 -4.62 -12.33 21.53
C SER A 569 -4.55 -13.31 22.70
N PRO A 570 -5.07 -12.94 23.89
CA PRO A 570 -5.13 -13.84 25.05
C PRO A 570 -6.09 -15.00 24.83
N TYR A 571 -6.99 -14.87 23.85
CA TYR A 571 -7.95 -15.90 23.48
C TYR A 571 -7.34 -16.92 22.52
N ASN A 572 -6.36 -16.51 21.71
CA ASN A 572 -5.61 -17.38 20.80
C ASN A 572 -4.27 -16.73 20.41
N ALA A 573 -3.14 -17.34 20.82
CA ALA A 573 -1.80 -16.81 20.56
C ALA A 573 -1.41 -16.74 19.06
N GLN A 574 -2.18 -17.37 18.16
CA GLN A 574 -2.04 -17.29 16.71
C GLN A 574 -2.83 -16.13 16.08
N ARG A 575 -3.60 -15.38 16.89
CA ARG A 575 -4.35 -14.20 16.45
C ARG A 575 -3.75 -12.93 17.04
N ALA A 576 -3.89 -11.84 16.30
CA ALA A 576 -3.44 -10.53 16.73
C ALA A 576 -4.51 -9.80 17.53
N LEU A 577 -4.08 -8.95 18.45
CA LEU A 577 -4.93 -8.02 19.19
C LEU A 577 -4.28 -6.64 19.16
N LEU A 578 -4.87 -5.68 18.46
CA LEU A 578 -4.49 -4.28 18.53
C LEU A 578 -5.41 -3.58 19.53
N VAL A 579 -4.83 -2.90 20.51
CA VAL A 579 -5.56 -2.06 21.47
C VAL A 579 -5.09 -0.62 21.34
N VAL A 580 -5.98 0.28 20.93
CA VAL A 580 -5.71 1.73 20.88
C VAL A 580 -6.52 2.40 21.98
N THR A 581 -5.86 2.85 23.04
CA THR A 581 -6.54 3.24 24.28
C THR A 581 -5.85 4.38 24.99
N ALA A 582 -6.64 5.11 25.77
CA ALA A 582 -6.21 6.18 26.66
C ALA A 582 -7.26 6.37 27.76
N SER A 583 -7.03 7.29 28.69
CA SER A 583 -8.04 7.72 29.67
C SER A 583 -9.11 8.63 29.06
N LYS A 584 -8.81 9.30 27.94
CA LYS A 584 -9.69 10.28 27.26
C LYS A 584 -9.82 9.96 25.77
N PRO A 585 -11.00 10.11 25.14
CA PRO A 585 -11.19 9.82 23.71
C PRO A 585 -10.26 10.60 22.77
N THR A 586 -9.93 11.86 23.11
CA THR A 586 -9.01 12.69 22.33
C THR A 586 -7.60 12.12 22.29
N ASP A 587 -7.15 11.47 23.37
CA ASP A 587 -5.83 10.87 23.47
C ASP A 587 -5.82 9.47 22.80
N VAL A 588 -6.96 8.79 22.73
CA VAL A 588 -7.16 7.60 21.86
C VAL A 588 -6.97 7.97 20.39
N TYR A 589 -7.64 9.06 19.95
CA TYR A 589 -7.49 9.58 18.60
C TYR A 589 -6.02 9.90 18.29
N ARG A 590 -5.32 10.59 19.19
CA ARG A 590 -3.90 10.90 19.03
C ARG A 590 -3.02 9.65 18.92
N ALA A 591 -3.29 8.59 19.68
CA ALA A 591 -2.59 7.33 19.51
C ALA A 591 -2.80 6.72 18.13
N SER A 592 -4.01 6.83 17.58
CA SER A 592 -4.31 6.31 16.24
C SER A 592 -3.64 7.09 15.10
N THR A 593 -3.28 8.37 15.28
CA THR A 593 -2.56 9.15 14.25
C THR A 593 -1.13 8.63 14.03
N GLN A 594 -0.59 7.82 14.95
CA GLN A 594 0.72 7.20 14.78
C GLN A 594 0.67 6.00 13.81
N ILE A 595 -0.52 5.45 13.57
CA ILE A 595 -0.71 4.26 12.73
C ILE A 595 -1.75 4.49 11.61
N ASN A 596 -2.01 5.75 11.27
CA ASN A 596 -3.01 6.11 10.26
C ASN A 596 -2.45 6.13 8.83
N LEU A 597 -1.13 6.27 8.65
CA LEU A 597 -0.47 6.38 7.35
C LEU A 597 0.77 5.51 7.32
N GLN A 598 1.12 5.01 6.13
CA GLN A 598 2.28 4.13 5.96
C GLN A 598 3.57 4.76 6.46
N ARG A 599 3.78 6.06 6.17
CA ARG A 599 4.95 6.82 6.62
C ARG A 599 5.05 6.93 8.14
N ASN A 600 3.92 6.99 8.84
CA ASN A 600 3.89 7.10 10.30
C ASN A 600 4.27 5.75 10.91
N VAL A 601 3.68 4.67 10.39
CA VAL A 601 3.98 3.30 10.82
C VAL A 601 5.45 2.93 10.60
N GLN A 602 6.06 3.36 9.49
CA GLN A 602 7.46 3.10 9.16
C GLN A 602 8.48 3.68 10.15
N GLN A 603 8.08 4.64 10.99
CA GLN A 603 8.93 5.21 12.05
C GLN A 603 9.13 4.21 13.21
N TYR A 604 8.27 3.19 13.34
CA TYR A 604 8.24 2.28 14.48
C TYR A 604 8.79 0.89 14.14
N ARG A 605 10.08 0.84 13.78
CA ARG A 605 10.79 -0.42 13.50
C ARG A 605 10.99 -1.24 14.77
N ASP A 606 10.74 -2.55 14.70
CA ASP A 606 10.84 -3.47 15.84
C ASP A 606 10.09 -3.03 17.10
N ALA A 607 8.98 -2.28 16.95
CA ALA A 607 8.13 -1.85 18.05
C ALA A 607 6.79 -2.59 18.07
N ASP A 608 6.26 -2.84 19.27
CA ASP A 608 4.93 -3.41 19.48
C ASP A 608 4.07 -2.65 20.50
N ALA A 609 4.58 -1.54 21.02
CA ALA A 609 3.82 -0.53 21.73
C ALA A 609 4.28 0.87 21.29
N ILE A 610 3.32 1.76 21.12
CA ILE A 610 3.54 3.19 20.89
C ILE A 610 2.83 3.94 22.01
N LEU A 611 3.51 4.95 22.57
CA LEU A 611 2.95 5.92 23.50
C LEU A 611 3.11 7.31 22.89
N VAL A 612 2.04 8.12 22.93
CA VAL A 612 2.06 9.50 22.45
C VAL A 612 1.47 10.43 23.49
N ASP A 613 2.10 11.59 23.69
CA ASP A 613 1.66 12.61 24.63
C ASP A 613 0.95 13.80 23.97
N ARG A 614 0.53 14.78 24.77
CA ARG A 614 -0.21 15.96 24.31
C ARG A 614 0.58 16.91 23.42
N ASP A 615 1.90 16.85 23.49
CA ASP A 615 2.80 17.66 22.68
C ASP A 615 3.22 16.91 21.41
N ASN A 616 2.63 15.73 21.17
CA ASN A 616 2.91 14.84 20.05
C ASN A 616 4.32 14.26 20.07
N HIS A 617 4.99 14.25 21.24
CA HIS A 617 6.13 13.39 21.44
C HIS A 617 5.66 11.94 21.44
N HIS A 618 6.36 11.11 20.68
CA HIS A 618 6.01 9.73 20.46
C HIS A 618 7.19 8.84 20.84
N PHE A 619 6.88 7.81 21.60
CA PHE A 619 7.83 6.83 22.10
C PHE A 619 7.40 5.46 21.63
N SER A 620 8.36 4.64 21.22
CA SER A 620 8.10 3.27 20.78
C SER A 620 8.90 2.28 21.60
N TYR A 621 8.28 1.14 21.87
CA TYR A 621 8.82 0.14 22.79
C TYR A 621 8.66 -1.26 22.22
N ARG A 622 9.61 -2.11 22.63
CA ARG A 622 9.64 -3.53 22.33
C ARG A 622 9.47 -4.36 23.60
N PHE A 623 8.30 -4.98 23.73
CA PHE A 623 7.95 -5.83 24.87
C PHE A 623 8.09 -7.33 24.55
N LYS A 624 7.71 -7.80 23.36
CA LYS A 624 7.85 -9.24 23.03
C LYS A 624 9.30 -9.59 22.71
N LYS A 625 9.77 -10.70 23.26
CA LYS A 625 11.05 -11.34 22.86
C LYS A 625 10.95 -12.04 21.50
N ASN A 626 9.78 -12.59 21.16
CA ASN A 626 9.54 -13.27 19.87
C ASN A 626 8.44 -12.56 19.09
N LYS A 627 8.77 -12.08 17.89
CA LYS A 627 7.86 -11.39 16.95
C LYS A 627 6.84 -12.30 16.26
N ALA A 628 7.20 -13.53 15.90
CA ALA A 628 6.37 -14.35 15.03
C ALA A 628 5.14 -14.90 15.77
N LEU A 629 3.96 -14.89 15.15
CA LEU A 629 2.81 -15.68 15.63
C LEU A 629 3.19 -17.17 15.74
N ARG A 630 3.14 -17.74 16.97
CA ARG A 630 3.59 -19.12 17.26
C ARG A 630 2.91 -20.11 16.31
N GLN A 631 3.70 -20.88 15.56
CA GLN A 631 3.18 -22.03 14.84
C GLN A 631 3.10 -23.22 15.80
N THR A 632 1.98 -23.95 15.77
CA THR A 632 2.05 -25.40 15.85
C THR A 632 2.51 -25.86 14.46
N MET A 633 3.75 -26.34 14.35
CA MET A 633 4.19 -26.94 13.09
C MET A 633 3.30 -28.17 12.80
N PRO A 634 2.79 -28.36 11.58
CA PRO A 634 2.13 -29.60 11.22
C PRO A 634 3.12 -30.76 11.41
N VAL A 635 2.74 -31.78 12.17
CA VAL A 635 3.53 -33.00 12.45
C VAL A 635 4.29 -33.55 11.22
N PRO A 636 3.71 -33.62 10.00
CA PRO A 636 4.45 -34.13 8.84
C PRO A 636 5.65 -33.27 8.41
N ARG A 637 5.67 -31.95 8.66
CA ARG A 637 6.85 -31.11 8.39
C ARG A 637 7.95 -31.29 9.43
N LEU A 638 7.57 -31.53 10.69
CA LEU A 638 8.51 -31.78 11.79
C LEU A 638 9.34 -33.04 11.54
N ILE A 639 8.69 -34.07 11.00
CA ILE A 639 9.31 -35.35 10.59
C ILE A 639 10.29 -35.13 9.41
N GLN A 640 9.96 -34.23 8.48
CA GLN A 640 10.83 -33.90 7.34
C GLN A 640 12.06 -33.07 7.74
N THR A 641 11.93 -32.09 8.63
CA THR A 641 13.07 -31.23 9.05
C THR A 641 13.99 -31.89 10.06
N HIS A 642 13.53 -32.91 10.80
CA HIS A 642 14.33 -33.60 11.83
C HIS A 642 14.43 -35.11 11.58
N SER A 643 14.37 -35.54 10.32
CA SER A 643 14.43 -36.97 9.94
C SER A 643 15.67 -37.68 10.48
N GLN A 644 16.82 -37.00 10.53
CA GLN A 644 18.04 -37.53 11.13
C GLN A 644 17.89 -37.77 12.65
N LEU A 645 17.25 -36.85 13.37
CA LEU A 645 17.06 -36.96 14.82
C LEU A 645 16.11 -38.10 15.19
N LEU A 646 15.08 -38.33 14.37
CA LEU A 646 14.18 -39.48 14.50
C LEU A 646 14.88 -40.81 14.22
N LEU A 647 15.82 -40.85 13.27
CA LEU A 647 16.65 -42.01 12.98
C LEU A 647 17.57 -42.37 14.17
N PHE A 648 18.19 -41.36 14.79
CA PHE A 648 18.98 -41.56 16.01
C PHE A 648 18.13 -42.00 17.21
N LEU A 649 16.92 -41.45 17.36
CA LEU A 649 15.98 -41.87 18.41
C LEU A 649 15.51 -43.31 18.23
N ALA A 650 15.22 -43.72 16.99
CA ALA A 650 14.86 -45.10 16.67
C ALA A 650 16.03 -46.07 16.93
N ALA A 651 17.24 -45.70 16.55
CA ALA A 651 18.45 -46.48 16.85
C ALA A 651 18.68 -46.61 18.37
N GLY A 652 18.51 -45.50 19.11
CA GLY A 652 18.61 -45.50 20.57
C GLY A 652 17.58 -46.41 21.23
N LEU A 653 16.32 -46.35 20.78
CA LEU A 653 15.26 -47.22 21.28
C LEU A 653 15.54 -48.70 20.98
N GLY A 654 16.09 -49.00 19.79
CA GLY A 654 16.54 -50.34 19.41
C GLY A 654 17.61 -50.89 20.34
N CYS A 655 18.61 -50.07 20.71
CA CYS A 655 19.62 -50.46 21.69
C CYS A 655 19.01 -50.79 23.06
N PHE A 656 18.03 -50.00 23.54
CA PHE A 656 17.35 -50.28 24.80
C PHE A 656 16.53 -51.57 24.78
N VAL A 657 15.89 -51.91 23.66
CA VAL A 657 15.17 -53.17 23.51
C VAL A 657 16.12 -54.36 23.51
N ILE A 658 17.27 -54.26 22.85
CA ILE A 658 18.30 -55.30 22.84
C ILE A 658 18.89 -55.49 24.25
N LEU A 659 19.22 -54.40 24.95
CA LEU A 659 19.68 -54.43 26.33
C LEU A 659 18.62 -55.03 27.27
N GLY A 660 17.36 -54.63 27.14
CA GLY A 660 16.25 -55.20 27.91
C GLY A 660 16.07 -56.69 27.65
N GLY A 661 16.15 -57.12 26.38
CA GLY A 661 16.11 -58.53 26.00
C GLY A 661 17.28 -59.33 26.58
N ALA A 662 18.49 -58.78 26.55
CA ALA A 662 19.67 -59.39 27.15
C ALA A 662 19.52 -59.54 28.67
N VAL A 663 19.01 -58.52 29.36
CA VAL A 663 18.73 -58.57 30.80
C VAL A 663 17.67 -59.63 31.12
N ILE A 664 16.59 -59.72 30.34
CA ILE A 664 15.56 -60.75 30.51
C ILE A 664 16.16 -62.16 30.30
N LEU A 665 17.00 -62.36 29.28
CA LEU A 665 17.67 -63.63 29.04
C LEU A 665 18.63 -64.02 30.16
N ILE A 666 19.39 -63.06 30.71
CA ILE A 666 20.27 -63.27 31.87
C ILE A 666 19.45 -63.65 33.11
N LEU A 667 18.35 -62.93 33.39
CA LEU A 667 17.45 -63.23 34.51
C LEU A 667 16.79 -64.61 34.37
N ARG A 668 16.49 -65.03 33.14
CA ARG A 668 15.92 -66.36 32.84
C ARG A 668 16.96 -67.47 32.99
N LYS A 669 18.21 -67.24 32.56
CA LYS A 669 19.32 -68.20 32.68
C LYS A 669 19.77 -68.39 34.13
N ASN A 670 19.70 -67.35 34.95
CA ASN A 670 20.09 -67.38 36.37
C ASN A 670 18.95 -67.75 37.34
N GLY A 671 17.81 -68.23 36.85
CA GLY A 671 16.75 -68.83 37.68
C GLY A 671 15.82 -67.87 38.43
N PHE A 672 15.94 -66.55 38.23
CA PHE A 672 15.14 -65.54 38.95
C PHE A 672 13.69 -65.35 38.42
N LEU A 673 13.29 -66.11 37.39
CA LEU A 673 11.96 -66.01 36.75
C LEU A 673 11.07 -67.25 36.99
N LYS A 674 11.26 -67.99 38.09
CA LYS A 674 10.27 -68.98 38.55
C LYS A 674 9.21 -68.29 39.42
N ARG A 675 7.99 -68.17 38.90
CA ARG A 675 6.80 -67.74 39.65
C ARG A 675 5.91 -68.96 39.91
N GLU A 676 5.65 -69.20 41.18
CA GLU A 676 4.87 -70.29 41.76
C GLU A 676 3.43 -70.35 41.23
N ALA A 677 2.91 -71.57 41.09
CA ALA A 677 1.49 -71.80 40.85
C ALA A 677 0.72 -71.74 42.20
N LYS A 678 -0.26 -70.85 42.22
CA LYS A 678 -1.22 -70.54 43.29
C LYS A 678 -1.79 -71.77 44.02
N HIS A 679 -1.84 -71.68 45.35
CA HIS A 679 -2.90 -72.25 46.16
C HIS A 679 -3.51 -71.13 47.01
N ASP A 680 -4.78 -70.82 46.78
CA ASP A 680 -5.66 -70.19 47.77
C ASP A 680 -6.90 -71.09 47.89
N ALA A 681 -7.09 -71.66 49.06
CA ALA A 681 -8.39 -72.10 49.55
C ALA A 681 -8.43 -71.89 51.07
N ARG A 682 -9.17 -70.82 51.42
CA ARG A 682 -9.68 -70.37 52.73
C ARG A 682 -8.76 -69.56 53.62
#